data_AF-A0A495UF19-F1
#
_entry.id   AF-A0A495UF19-F1
#
_cell.length_a   1.000
_cell.length_b   1.000
_cell.length_c   1.000
_cell.angle_alpha   90.00
_cell.angle_beta   90.00
_cell.angle_gamma   90.00
#
_symmetry.space_group_name_H-M   'P 1'
#
loop_
_entity.id
_entity.type
_entity.pdbx_description
1 polymer ?
#
loop_
_entity_poly.entity_id
_entity_poly.type
_entity_poly.pdbx_seq_one_letter_code
_entity_poly.pdbx_strand_id
1 'polypeptide(L)'
;MFALVLSWGGAVLALLVFIVAVLLLVLGFRRLRARRDPDASTTAADPEVLPSPEHPQYDPANPHYRDGHQYVDGAWVQVQAWDSASRQWFVHGVDSAGAPTARAVGVTADAPSRAHGRGAVAMLTIGGLLAVAAVPLGLVSVSPLVGSVAAAGGLPTEIVHEDAAYRYTAPTEIDADQSLRYEFRVDDDAFAEEAYENNVINNGMVAAFFDSGLTLLADYRADSDFVDNSVTLVPKEPGNIDDSATLFGGATGSWAPLDALYLVQYIDRDGNAYDKPIVTRAQIRKHDTAPATPEVQYAPTADGYLDLTWTAVPGAESYSIVFTRQSDRGGNTYTVLGTVDASATTWSSRGAVPEDCYFVGAADTVQNCALAPVYQAASEGLATGYGVVALAADGTPSFMQRFDATALNDSLPGEVAIERPVGTTTWYSGAPESFPTRARAVTVGGTQAQVPLQFDRAERNESGTTGWIYARAAGTAATVRLGWDGIDGSWDAFVEGVRSRLDSATPEKAGLVNASFLEVAEPLPADIPISRERPVVDFPVPDEFGEIGEYVAANLIAGNRRIDMDAVANPFSDRELVEAVISQTPYAYVGQYSFASVDGRTVLEVSYDLEPDAMRDLQERTREKARAVVAEVVREGMSERDIALALNDWMTGNAVYDYAAFENVAPNPSLARDPEYAHAWRPDGVLLAGTAVCGGYAETFKVLSDEAGLDTVYVLGMVGTVGHAWNKTYWDGQWWVIDTTWNDTTPANELFAISDAEALDRWEHELSPSRWTIPSMVAQYATP
;
A
#
# COMPACT_ATOMS: atom_id res chain seq x y z
N MET A 1 -16.40 24.24 63.88
CA MET A 1 -15.06 23.94 64.42
C MET A 1 -14.55 22.53 64.08
N PHE A 2 -15.40 21.57 63.69
CA PHE A 2 -14.95 20.22 63.23
C PHE A 2 -14.63 20.11 61.72
N ALA A 3 -15.13 21.03 60.89
CA ALA A 3 -14.88 21.03 59.44
C ALA A 3 -13.53 21.67 59.03
N LEU A 4 -12.88 22.44 59.91
CA LEU A 4 -11.55 23.01 59.66
C LEU A 4 -10.40 22.07 60.07
N VAL A 5 -10.70 20.97 60.78
CA VAL A 5 -9.69 20.01 61.25
C VAL A 5 -9.48 18.86 60.25
N LEU A 6 -10.47 18.55 59.42
CA LEU A 6 -10.39 17.50 58.38
C LEU A 6 -9.68 17.96 57.09
N SER A 7 -9.77 19.24 56.71
CA SER A 7 -9.03 19.77 55.55
C SER A 7 -7.52 19.91 55.80
N TRP A 8 -7.13 20.14 57.06
CA TRP A 8 -5.73 20.14 57.47
C TRP A 8 -5.15 18.73 57.62
N GLY A 9 -5.96 17.73 58.00
CA GLY A 9 -5.53 16.33 58.07
C GLY A 9 -5.10 15.75 56.71
N GLY A 10 -5.88 16.02 55.66
CA GLY A 10 -5.56 15.56 54.29
C GLY A 10 -4.33 16.27 53.70
N ALA A 11 -4.19 17.57 53.93
CA ALA A 11 -3.04 18.34 53.47
C ALA A 11 -1.75 17.95 54.22
N VAL A 12 -1.82 17.68 55.53
CA VAL A 12 -0.68 17.24 56.33
C VAL A 12 -0.28 15.80 55.98
N LEU A 13 -1.23 14.92 55.65
CA LEU A 13 -0.93 13.56 55.20
C LEU A 13 -0.29 13.56 53.80
N ALA A 14 -0.80 14.37 52.87
CA ALA A 14 -0.19 14.55 51.55
C ALA A 14 1.21 15.17 51.66
N LEU A 15 1.40 16.15 52.55
CA LEU A 15 2.70 16.76 52.82
C LEU A 15 3.66 15.78 53.51
N LEU A 16 3.19 14.91 54.40
CA LEU A 16 4.01 13.87 55.05
C LEU A 16 4.43 12.78 54.05
N VAL A 17 3.52 12.34 53.18
CA VAL A 17 3.84 11.38 52.10
C VAL A 17 4.84 12.01 51.12
N PHE A 18 4.66 13.28 50.78
CA PHE A 18 5.60 14.03 49.96
C PHE A 18 6.96 14.21 50.65
N ILE A 19 6.99 14.55 51.94
CA ILE A 19 8.23 14.68 52.73
C ILE A 19 8.94 13.35 52.91
N VAL A 20 8.23 12.23 53.09
CA VAL A 20 8.80 10.88 53.18
C VAL A 20 9.35 10.43 51.83
N ALA A 21 8.64 10.69 50.73
CA ALA A 21 9.13 10.43 49.38
C ALA A 21 10.39 11.25 49.07
N VAL A 22 10.41 12.54 49.46
CA VAL A 22 11.58 13.41 49.33
C VAL A 22 12.70 12.99 50.28
N LEU A 23 12.43 12.53 51.50
CA LEU A 23 13.44 12.01 52.43
C LEU A 23 14.05 10.69 51.97
N LEU A 24 13.28 9.79 51.34
CA LEU A 24 13.78 8.55 50.76
C LEU A 24 14.64 8.82 49.51
N LEU A 25 14.25 9.81 48.70
CA LEU A 25 15.05 10.32 47.58
C LEU A 25 16.34 11.02 48.05
N VAL A 26 16.29 11.76 49.17
CA VAL A 26 17.43 12.52 49.72
C VAL A 26 18.38 11.62 50.55
N LEU A 27 17.87 10.56 51.21
CA LEU A 27 18.67 9.63 52.02
C LEU A 27 19.23 8.44 51.23
N GLY A 28 18.63 8.08 50.09
CA GLY A 28 19.21 7.11 49.15
C GLY A 28 20.55 7.57 48.54
N PHE A 29 20.85 8.87 48.62
CA PHE A 29 22.01 9.49 47.97
C PHE A 29 23.20 9.84 48.89
N ARG A 30 23.34 9.24 50.08
CA ARG A 30 24.49 9.50 50.97
C ARG A 30 25.13 8.24 51.56
N ARG A 31 25.90 7.53 50.73
CA ARG A 31 27.19 6.80 51.00
C ARG A 31 27.56 6.16 49.64
N LEU A 32 28.52 6.63 48.85
CA LEU A 32 29.85 7.13 49.15
C LEU A 32 30.24 8.24 48.16
N ARG A 33 30.75 9.34 48.71
CA ARG A 33 31.42 10.43 48.01
C ARG A 33 32.92 10.28 48.28
N ALA A 34 33.73 10.16 47.25
CA ALA A 34 35.09 10.69 47.24
C ALA A 34 35.52 11.05 45.80
N ARG A 35 35.19 12.30 45.43
CA ARG A 35 35.92 13.29 44.59
C ARG A 35 36.55 12.80 43.27
N ARG A 36 36.29 13.43 42.12
CA ARG A 36 36.45 14.87 41.84
C ARG A 36 35.63 15.32 40.59
N ASP A 37 35.08 16.53 40.69
CA ASP A 37 34.49 17.44 39.68
C ASP A 37 35.32 17.68 38.40
N PRO A 38 34.79 18.39 37.35
CA PRO A 38 33.44 19.00 37.19
C PRO A 38 32.77 18.85 35.78
N ASP A 39 31.52 19.35 35.72
CA ASP A 39 30.75 19.91 34.58
C ASP A 39 29.60 19.10 33.91
N ALA A 40 28.42 19.75 34.00
CA ALA A 40 27.29 19.87 33.04
C ALA A 40 26.32 18.71 32.69
N SER A 41 25.06 18.91 33.14
CA SER A 41 23.74 18.71 32.49
C SER A 41 23.34 17.40 31.74
N THR A 42 22.42 16.67 32.39
CA THR A 42 21.10 16.10 31.93
C THR A 42 20.95 14.97 30.87
N THR A 43 20.06 14.02 31.25
CA THR A 43 19.15 13.06 30.52
C THR A 43 19.58 11.60 30.16
N ALA A 44 19.01 10.66 30.94
CA ALA A 44 18.43 9.29 30.75
C ALA A 44 18.98 8.20 29.76
N ALA A 45 18.97 6.93 30.25
CA ALA A 45 19.47 5.63 29.70
C ALA A 45 18.60 4.99 28.58
N ASP A 46 19.06 4.08 27.70
CA ASP A 46 19.67 2.73 27.88
C ASP A 46 20.19 2.13 26.53
N PRO A 47 20.98 1.02 26.45
CA PRO A 47 22.34 0.79 26.93
C PRO A 47 23.37 0.78 25.77
N GLU A 48 24.25 1.78 25.71
CA GLU A 48 25.42 1.77 24.82
C GLU A 48 26.33 0.58 25.14
N VAL A 49 26.64 -0.22 24.11
CA VAL A 49 27.80 -1.12 24.13
C VAL A 49 29.03 -0.23 24.19
N LEU A 50 29.56 0.00 25.39
CA LEU A 50 30.73 0.87 25.57
C LEU A 50 31.90 0.34 24.74
N PRO A 51 32.42 1.10 23.76
CA PRO A 51 33.61 0.70 23.02
C PRO A 51 34.80 0.64 23.98
N SER A 52 35.64 -0.38 23.84
CA SER A 52 36.95 -0.38 24.51
C SER A 52 37.69 0.92 24.13
N PRO A 53 38.07 1.79 25.08
CA PRO A 53 38.54 3.14 24.78
C PRO A 53 39.91 3.19 24.08
N GLU A 54 40.62 2.06 23.98
CA GLU A 54 41.92 1.99 23.32
C GLU A 54 41.82 1.65 21.82
N HIS A 55 40.69 1.13 21.33
CA HIS A 55 40.51 0.67 19.95
C HIS A 55 39.10 1.00 19.42
N PRO A 56 38.95 1.86 18.40
CA PRO A 56 37.64 2.15 17.81
C PRO A 56 37.02 0.92 17.13
N GLN A 57 35.70 0.87 17.01
CA GLN A 57 35.00 -0.20 16.28
C GLN A 57 35.30 -0.10 14.77
N TYR A 58 35.34 -1.23 14.08
CA TYR A 58 35.47 -1.26 12.63
C TYR A 58 34.24 -0.63 11.95
N ASP A 59 34.44 0.51 11.30
CA ASP A 59 33.46 1.15 10.42
C ASP A 59 33.67 0.73 8.94
N PRO A 60 32.77 -0.08 8.35
CA PRO A 60 32.91 -0.52 6.96
C PRO A 60 32.73 0.61 5.93
N ALA A 61 32.13 1.74 6.31
CA ALA A 61 31.99 2.92 5.45
C ALA A 61 33.26 3.79 5.42
N ASN A 62 34.26 3.52 6.26
CA ASN A 62 35.52 4.27 6.25
C ASN A 62 36.40 3.87 5.04
N PRO A 63 36.63 4.77 4.06
CA PRO A 63 37.38 4.46 2.84
C PRO A 63 38.89 4.28 3.07
N HIS A 64 39.37 4.49 4.30
CA HIS A 64 40.75 4.38 4.72
C HIS A 64 40.92 3.28 5.79
N TYR A 65 40.46 2.07 5.49
CA TYR A 65 40.75 0.85 6.26
C TYR A 65 41.86 0.02 5.61
N ARG A 66 42.87 -0.40 6.39
CA ARG A 66 43.93 -1.32 5.97
C ARG A 66 44.43 -2.17 7.13
N ASP A 67 44.51 -3.48 6.94
CA ASP A 67 45.14 -4.45 7.86
C ASP A 67 44.75 -4.27 9.34
N GLY A 68 43.45 -4.18 9.63
CA GLY A 68 42.94 -4.04 11.00
C GLY A 68 43.10 -2.65 11.61
N HIS A 69 43.45 -1.63 10.81
CA HIS A 69 43.57 -0.24 11.25
C HIS A 69 42.70 0.68 10.38
N GLN A 70 42.09 1.69 11.02
CA GLN A 70 41.36 2.77 10.35
C GLN A 70 42.05 4.10 10.58
N TYR A 71 41.99 4.99 9.59
CA TYR A 71 42.43 6.37 9.77
C TYR A 71 41.30 7.17 10.41
N VAL A 72 41.51 7.59 11.66
CA VAL A 72 40.55 8.35 12.45
C VAL A 72 41.28 9.55 13.05
N ASP A 73 40.71 10.75 12.89
CA ASP A 73 41.24 12.03 13.42
C ASP A 73 42.73 12.29 13.17
N GLY A 74 43.23 11.91 11.99
CA GLY A 74 44.60 12.20 11.56
C GLY A 74 45.66 11.20 12.00
N ALA A 75 45.27 10.04 12.54
CA ALA A 75 46.18 8.94 12.87
C ALA A 75 45.60 7.57 12.46
N TRP A 76 46.49 6.60 12.19
CA TRP A 76 46.09 5.21 11.97
C TRP A 76 45.92 4.52 13.32
N VAL A 77 44.72 4.03 13.60
CA VAL A 77 44.35 3.42 14.89
C VAL A 77 43.85 2.01 14.65
N GLN A 78 44.30 1.06 15.48
CA GLN A 78 43.89 -0.34 15.37
C GLN A 78 42.44 -0.50 15.83
N VAL A 79 41.60 -1.17 15.03
CA VAL A 79 40.17 -1.32 15.28
C VAL A 79 39.78 -2.69 15.83
N GLN A 80 38.65 -2.75 16.53
CA GLN A 80 38.04 -3.98 17.06
C GLN A 80 36.77 -4.34 16.28
N ALA A 81 36.53 -5.64 16.11
CA ALA A 81 35.34 -6.19 15.46
C ALA A 81 34.55 -7.08 16.44
N TRP A 82 33.22 -7.01 16.36
CA TRP A 82 32.31 -7.84 17.15
C TRP A 82 31.99 -9.12 16.40
N ASP A 83 32.22 -10.27 17.02
CA ASP A 83 31.71 -11.53 16.52
C ASP A 83 30.38 -11.86 17.19
N SER A 84 29.31 -11.85 16.41
CA SER A 84 27.95 -12.14 16.89
C SER A 84 27.78 -13.58 17.36
N ALA A 85 28.55 -14.53 16.80
CA ALA A 85 28.45 -15.95 17.15
C ALA A 85 29.09 -16.27 18.51
N SER A 86 30.26 -15.70 18.81
CA SER A 86 30.94 -15.89 20.10
C SER A 86 30.61 -14.81 21.14
N ARG A 87 29.94 -13.72 20.74
CA ARG A 87 29.64 -12.54 21.57
C ARG A 87 30.89 -11.95 22.24
N GLN A 88 31.99 -11.89 21.50
CA GLN A 88 33.27 -11.35 21.96
C GLN A 88 33.83 -10.33 20.98
N TRP A 89 34.57 -9.35 21.52
CA TRP A 89 35.33 -8.37 20.74
C TRP A 89 36.73 -8.91 20.43
N PHE A 90 37.12 -8.79 19.17
CA PHE A 90 38.44 -9.19 18.69
C PHE A 90 39.15 -7.99 18.09
N VAL A 91 40.44 -7.84 18.41
CA VAL A 91 41.32 -6.93 17.69
C VAL A 91 41.98 -7.74 16.56
N HIS A 92 41.62 -7.46 15.31
CA HIS A 92 42.12 -8.21 14.16
C HIS A 92 43.53 -7.75 13.76
N GLY A 93 44.48 -8.68 13.74
CA GLY A 93 45.56 -8.71 12.74
C GLY A 93 45.19 -9.75 11.69
N VAL A 94 45.36 -9.45 10.41
CA VAL A 94 45.24 -10.41 9.31
C VAL A 94 46.64 -10.75 8.85
N ASP A 95 46.96 -12.02 8.66
CA ASP A 95 48.23 -12.36 8.00
C ASP A 95 48.13 -12.12 6.48
N SER A 96 49.25 -12.23 5.78
CA SER A 96 49.34 -11.98 4.33
C SER A 96 48.49 -12.93 3.46
N ALA A 97 47.75 -13.88 4.07
CA ALA A 97 46.85 -14.81 3.39
C ALA A 97 45.36 -14.59 3.75
N GLY A 98 45.02 -13.56 4.54
CA GLY A 98 43.63 -13.20 4.84
C GLY A 98 43.00 -13.97 6.01
N ALA A 99 43.78 -14.72 6.81
CA ALA A 99 43.27 -15.43 7.98
C ALA A 99 43.27 -14.55 9.24
N PRO A 100 42.22 -14.62 10.09
CA PRO A 100 42.17 -13.92 11.38
C PRO A 100 43.26 -14.40 12.34
N THR A 101 44.16 -13.52 12.78
CA THR A 101 45.10 -13.79 13.88
C THR A 101 44.75 -12.90 15.08
N ALA A 102 43.60 -13.13 15.70
CA ALA A 102 43.10 -12.30 16.80
C ALA A 102 43.47 -12.85 18.20
N ARG A 103 43.68 -11.95 19.17
CA ARG A 103 43.79 -12.26 20.60
C ARG A 103 42.57 -11.65 21.31
N ALA A 104 41.83 -12.44 22.07
CA ALA A 104 40.68 -11.93 22.85
C ALA A 104 41.13 -10.98 23.97
N VAL A 105 40.35 -9.93 24.24
CA VAL A 105 40.58 -8.95 25.31
C VAL A 105 39.58 -9.22 26.46
N GLY A 106 40.06 -9.53 27.69
CA GLY A 106 39.33 -10.19 28.83
C GLY A 106 38.20 -9.39 29.52
N VAL A 107 37.34 -9.93 30.43
CA VAL A 107 37.60 -10.67 31.71
C VAL A 107 36.51 -11.74 32.04
N THR A 108 36.94 -12.86 32.63
CA THR A 108 36.17 -14.02 33.16
C THR A 108 35.49 -13.79 34.52
N ALA A 109 34.31 -14.40 34.77
CA ALA A 109 33.84 -14.78 36.12
C ALA A 109 32.92 -16.02 36.08
N ASP A 110 33.14 -16.93 37.03
CA ASP A 110 32.77 -18.36 37.06
C ASP A 110 31.28 -18.72 37.28
N ALA A 111 30.95 -19.96 36.90
CA ALA A 111 29.72 -20.69 37.21
C ALA A 111 29.59 -21.12 38.68
N PRO A 112 28.37 -21.57 39.09
CA PRO A 112 28.30 -22.80 39.89
C PRO A 112 27.32 -23.83 39.32
N SER A 113 27.81 -25.08 39.26
CA SER A 113 27.09 -26.33 39.02
C SER A 113 26.38 -26.87 40.28
N ARG A 114 25.24 -27.56 40.11
CA ARG A 114 24.75 -28.79 40.81
C ARG A 114 23.23 -28.93 40.58
N ALA A 115 22.56 -30.09 40.48
CA ALA A 115 22.89 -31.48 40.18
C ALA A 115 21.54 -32.25 40.03
N HIS A 116 21.53 -33.25 39.15
CA HIS A 116 20.60 -34.38 38.94
C HIS A 116 19.28 -34.55 39.72
N GLY A 117 18.24 -34.92 38.96
CA GLY A 117 17.17 -35.84 39.37
C GLY A 117 16.55 -36.53 38.14
N ARG A 118 16.76 -37.85 38.00
CA ARG A 118 16.29 -38.72 36.91
C ARG A 118 14.83 -39.11 37.07
N GLY A 119 14.14 -39.31 35.95
CA GLY A 119 12.88 -40.06 35.86
C GLY A 119 12.51 -40.40 34.42
N ALA A 120 13.17 -41.42 33.85
CA ALA A 120 12.66 -42.10 32.66
C ALA A 120 11.41 -42.91 33.04
N VAL A 121 10.48 -43.14 32.09
CA VAL A 121 9.95 -44.48 31.73
C VAL A 121 8.86 -44.40 30.64
N ALA A 122 9.14 -45.14 29.57
CA ALA A 122 8.26 -45.92 28.69
C ALA A 122 7.27 -45.26 27.72
N MET A 123 7.68 -45.30 26.45
CA MET A 123 6.81 -45.70 25.34
C MET A 123 5.99 -46.96 25.69
N LEU A 124 4.71 -46.94 25.32
CA LEU A 124 3.96 -48.15 25.00
C LEU A 124 3.13 -47.89 23.73
N THR A 125 3.60 -48.52 22.66
CA THR A 125 2.84 -48.83 21.44
C THR A 125 1.65 -49.72 21.77
N ILE A 126 0.44 -49.31 21.37
CA ILE A 126 -0.66 -50.24 21.02
C ILE A 126 -1.30 -49.73 19.74
N GLY A 127 -1.23 -50.56 18.71
CA GLY A 127 -1.86 -50.34 17.41
C GLY A 127 -3.38 -50.54 17.45
N GLY A 128 -4.04 -49.94 16.47
CA GLY A 128 -5.47 -50.07 16.22
C GLY A 128 -5.82 -49.67 14.79
N LEU A 129 -5.40 -50.50 13.83
CA LEU A 129 -5.93 -50.56 12.46
C LEU A 129 -7.45 -50.73 12.47
N LEU A 130 -8.21 -49.87 11.77
CA LEU A 130 -9.53 -50.18 11.17
C LEU A 130 -9.70 -49.27 9.93
N ALA A 131 -9.30 -49.72 8.75
CA ALA A 131 -10.09 -50.53 7.81
C ALA A 131 -11.13 -49.70 7.04
N VAL A 132 -10.69 -49.24 5.87
CA VAL A 132 -11.46 -48.81 4.70
C VAL A 132 -12.52 -49.87 4.34
N ALA A 133 -13.76 -49.44 4.19
CA ALA A 133 -14.79 -50.19 3.47
C ALA A 133 -15.45 -49.27 2.43
N ALA A 134 -15.02 -49.43 1.17
CA ALA A 134 -15.73 -48.93 0.01
C ALA A 134 -16.79 -49.95 -0.42
N VAL A 135 -18.03 -49.50 -0.66
CA VAL A 135 -19.00 -50.16 -1.57
C VAL A 135 -19.80 -49.07 -2.31
N PRO A 136 -20.10 -49.24 -3.61
CA PRO A 136 -20.43 -48.14 -4.52
C PRO A 136 -21.93 -48.02 -4.89
N LEU A 137 -22.23 -46.89 -5.55
CA LEU A 137 -23.31 -46.59 -6.50
C LEU A 137 -24.74 -46.31 -5.97
N GLY A 138 -25.15 -45.06 -6.19
CA GLY A 138 -26.54 -44.66 -6.39
C GLY A 138 -26.60 -43.23 -6.92
N LEU A 139 -26.78 -43.07 -8.25
CA LEU A 139 -27.05 -41.79 -8.90
C LEU A 139 -28.22 -41.08 -8.21
N VAL A 140 -28.00 -39.86 -7.72
CA VAL A 140 -29.04 -38.84 -7.55
C VAL A 140 -28.48 -37.53 -8.07
N SER A 141 -29.30 -36.88 -8.89
CA SER A 141 -29.12 -35.59 -9.56
C SER A 141 -28.44 -34.51 -8.71
N VAL A 142 -27.49 -33.84 -9.33
CA VAL A 142 -26.69 -32.74 -8.82
C VAL A 142 -27.57 -31.53 -8.51
N SER A 143 -27.48 -31.04 -7.28
CA SER A 143 -27.75 -29.66 -6.91
C SER A 143 -26.61 -29.27 -5.96
N PRO A 144 -25.75 -28.30 -6.28
CA PRO A 144 -24.75 -27.86 -5.33
C PRO A 144 -25.42 -26.87 -4.38
N LEU A 145 -26.03 -27.38 -3.31
CA LEU A 145 -26.06 -26.64 -2.07
C LEU A 145 -24.91 -27.21 -1.24
N VAL A 146 -23.79 -26.48 -1.20
CA VAL A 146 -22.66 -26.77 -0.33
C VAL A 146 -23.17 -26.63 1.11
N GLY A 147 -23.55 -27.75 1.70
CA GLY A 147 -23.81 -27.85 3.14
C GLY A 147 -22.50 -28.11 3.85
N SER A 148 -21.76 -27.05 4.18
CA SER A 148 -20.60 -27.14 5.05
C SER A 148 -21.06 -27.42 6.49
N VAL A 149 -20.42 -28.41 7.12
CA VAL A 149 -20.65 -28.76 8.52
C VAL A 149 -19.98 -27.69 9.38
N ALA A 150 -20.78 -26.82 10.00
CA ALA A 150 -20.29 -25.75 10.86
C ALA A 150 -19.46 -26.29 12.04
N ALA A 151 -18.19 -25.88 12.12
CA ALA A 151 -17.41 -25.91 13.35
C ALA A 151 -17.61 -24.58 14.12
N ALA A 152 -17.17 -24.55 15.38
CA ALA A 152 -17.40 -23.50 16.37
C ALA A 152 -17.49 -22.08 15.76
N GLY A 153 -18.70 -21.52 15.72
CA GLY A 153 -18.96 -20.17 15.23
C GLY A 153 -19.72 -20.04 13.91
N GLY A 154 -19.93 -21.13 13.16
CA GLY A 154 -20.75 -21.11 11.95
C GLY A 154 -20.03 -20.63 10.68
N LEU A 155 -18.72 -20.41 10.74
CA LEU A 155 -17.92 -20.07 9.55
C LEU A 155 -17.56 -21.32 8.73
N PRO A 156 -17.34 -21.17 7.42
CA PRO A 156 -16.81 -22.23 6.55
C PRO A 156 -15.44 -22.73 7.03
N THR A 157 -15.18 -24.02 6.84
CA THR A 157 -13.90 -24.67 7.21
C THR A 157 -13.16 -25.27 6.02
N GLU A 158 -13.82 -25.34 4.86
CA GLU A 158 -13.23 -25.84 3.62
C GLU A 158 -12.28 -24.79 3.05
N ILE A 159 -11.01 -25.18 2.86
CA ILE A 159 -10.00 -24.34 2.22
C ILE A 159 -10.19 -24.43 0.70
N VAL A 160 -10.41 -23.29 0.06
CA VAL A 160 -10.60 -23.17 -1.39
C VAL A 160 -9.38 -22.58 -2.10
N HIS A 161 -8.49 -21.92 -1.36
CA HIS A 161 -7.25 -21.36 -1.88
C HIS A 161 -6.17 -21.27 -0.78
N GLU A 162 -4.89 -21.32 -1.17
CA GLU A 162 -3.74 -21.17 -0.27
C GLU A 162 -2.63 -20.43 -1.01
N ASP A 163 -2.11 -19.37 -0.39
CA ASP A 163 -0.96 -18.60 -0.88
C ASP A 163 0.26 -18.80 0.04
N ALA A 164 1.33 -18.02 -0.13
CA ALA A 164 2.54 -18.16 0.70
C ALA A 164 2.32 -17.88 2.21
N ALA A 165 1.37 -17.02 2.57
CA ALA A 165 1.13 -16.52 3.92
C ALA A 165 -0.17 -17.04 4.55
N TYR A 166 -1.21 -17.29 3.76
CA TYR A 166 -2.58 -17.53 4.23
C TYR A 166 -3.26 -18.70 3.53
N ARG A 167 -4.24 -19.27 4.22
CA ARG A 167 -5.22 -20.21 3.65
C ARG A 167 -6.60 -19.57 3.66
N TYR A 168 -7.34 -19.71 2.59
CA TYR A 168 -8.62 -19.05 2.41
C TYR A 168 -9.75 -20.05 2.34
N THR A 169 -10.86 -19.74 3.01
CA THR A 169 -12.08 -20.53 2.94
C THR A 169 -13.05 -20.00 1.89
N ALA A 170 -14.09 -20.77 1.58
CA ALA A 170 -15.22 -20.23 0.83
C ALA A 170 -15.83 -19.01 1.55
N PRO A 171 -16.32 -17.99 0.84
CA PRO A 171 -16.93 -16.83 1.46
C PRO A 171 -18.21 -17.21 2.21
N THR A 172 -18.61 -16.37 3.16
CA THR A 172 -19.87 -16.49 3.90
C THR A 172 -20.64 -15.18 3.89
N GLU A 173 -21.94 -15.22 4.18
CA GLU A 173 -22.73 -14.03 4.46
C GLU A 173 -22.96 -13.84 5.96
N ILE A 174 -22.98 -12.59 6.41
CA ILE A 174 -23.30 -12.19 7.80
C ILE A 174 -24.27 -11.00 7.81
N ASP A 175 -25.06 -10.86 8.86
CA ASP A 175 -25.85 -9.64 9.07
C ASP A 175 -24.95 -8.48 9.54
N ALA A 176 -25.32 -7.24 9.23
CA ALA A 176 -24.50 -6.06 9.52
C ALA A 176 -24.25 -5.82 11.02
N ASP A 177 -25.12 -6.31 11.90
CA ASP A 177 -25.01 -6.23 13.36
C ASP A 177 -24.62 -7.58 14.01
N GLN A 178 -24.26 -8.59 13.20
CA GLN A 178 -23.98 -9.93 13.70
C GLN A 178 -22.70 -9.97 14.54
N SER A 179 -22.82 -10.40 15.80
CA SER A 179 -21.66 -10.79 16.61
C SER A 179 -21.08 -12.12 16.15
N LEU A 180 -19.75 -12.22 16.06
CA LEU A 180 -19.02 -13.38 15.57
C LEU A 180 -18.34 -14.10 16.73
N ARG A 181 -18.81 -15.32 17.05
CA ARG A 181 -18.34 -16.07 18.21
C ARG A 181 -17.45 -17.24 17.83
N TYR A 182 -16.31 -17.35 18.49
CA TYR A 182 -15.32 -18.42 18.32
C TYR A 182 -15.13 -19.15 19.66
N GLU A 183 -15.15 -20.48 19.65
CA GLU A 183 -14.87 -21.28 20.85
C GLU A 183 -13.48 -21.93 20.73
N PHE A 184 -12.70 -21.79 21.80
CA PHE A 184 -11.39 -22.40 21.94
C PHE A 184 -11.37 -23.33 23.16
N ARG A 185 -10.37 -24.20 23.25
CA ARG A 185 -10.14 -25.13 24.37
C ARG A 185 -8.80 -24.81 25.02
N VAL A 186 -8.53 -23.53 25.22
CA VAL A 186 -7.34 -23.02 25.88
C VAL A 186 -7.59 -22.98 27.39
N ASP A 187 -6.53 -23.13 28.20
CA ASP A 187 -6.61 -22.95 29.66
C ASP A 187 -6.79 -21.47 30.02
N ASP A 188 -7.59 -21.18 31.05
CA ASP A 188 -7.95 -19.84 31.52
C ASP A 188 -6.71 -18.93 31.74
N ASP A 189 -5.59 -19.48 32.24
CA ASP A 189 -4.37 -18.71 32.52
C ASP A 189 -3.65 -18.27 31.23
N ALA A 190 -3.60 -19.14 30.22
CA ALA A 190 -3.00 -18.81 28.92
C ALA A 190 -3.87 -17.82 28.14
N PHE A 191 -5.19 -17.97 28.23
CA PHE A 191 -6.16 -17.08 27.60
C PHE A 191 -6.15 -15.66 28.21
N ALA A 192 -5.89 -15.53 29.51
CA ALA A 192 -5.75 -14.24 30.18
C ALA A 192 -4.45 -13.50 29.84
N GLU A 193 -3.36 -14.23 29.56
CA GLU A 193 -2.06 -13.66 29.16
C GLU A 193 -2.13 -13.06 27.74
N GLU A 194 -2.66 -13.81 26.76
CA GLU A 194 -2.81 -13.34 25.37
C GLU A 194 -3.74 -12.12 25.24
N ALA A 195 -4.86 -12.12 25.96
CA ALA A 195 -5.81 -11.00 25.96
C ALA A 195 -5.23 -9.70 26.56
N TYR A 196 -4.26 -9.82 27.49
CA TYR A 196 -3.62 -8.68 28.14
C TYR A 196 -2.48 -8.10 27.32
N GLU A 197 -1.69 -8.94 26.63
CA GLU A 197 -0.53 -8.51 25.87
C GLU A 197 -0.87 -7.86 24.52
N ASN A 198 -1.91 -8.33 23.83
CA ASN A 198 -2.12 -7.98 22.42
C ASN A 198 -3.07 -6.81 22.14
N ASN A 199 -3.52 -6.10 23.18
CA ASN A 199 -4.52 -5.00 23.11
C ASN A 199 -5.89 -5.55 22.66
N VAL A 200 -6.96 -5.34 23.44
CA VAL A 200 -8.27 -6.04 23.37
C VAL A 200 -8.93 -6.13 21.97
N ILE A 201 -8.46 -5.39 20.97
CA ILE A 201 -8.95 -5.46 19.59
C ILE A 201 -8.24 -6.56 18.80
N ASN A 202 -6.94 -6.83 18.97
CA ASN A 202 -6.28 -8.00 18.38
C ASN A 202 -5.85 -8.93 19.50
N ASN A 203 -6.55 -10.04 19.74
CA ASN A 203 -6.19 -10.92 20.86
C ASN A 203 -5.15 -11.99 20.49
N GLY A 204 -4.60 -11.96 19.26
CA GLY A 204 -3.66 -12.97 18.75
C GLY A 204 -4.32 -14.30 18.34
N MET A 205 -5.62 -14.47 18.57
CA MET A 205 -6.37 -15.69 18.24
C MET A 205 -7.21 -15.50 16.97
N VAL A 206 -7.95 -14.39 16.93
CA VAL A 206 -8.81 -13.97 15.82
C VAL A 206 -8.76 -12.45 15.63
N ALA A 207 -8.91 -12.01 14.39
CA ALA A 207 -9.06 -10.61 14.05
C ALA A 207 -10.02 -10.42 12.89
N ALA A 208 -10.63 -9.23 12.79
CA ALA A 208 -11.44 -8.84 11.65
C ALA A 208 -10.83 -7.60 10.99
N PHE A 209 -10.69 -7.64 9.67
CA PHE A 209 -10.17 -6.53 8.86
C PHE A 209 -11.23 -6.09 7.85
N PHE A 210 -11.14 -4.84 7.46
CA PHE A 210 -12.00 -4.22 6.45
C PHE A 210 -11.42 -4.27 5.04
N ASP A 211 -10.14 -4.65 4.91
CA ASP A 211 -9.42 -4.77 3.64
C ASP A 211 -8.82 -6.16 3.47
N SER A 212 -8.62 -6.56 2.22
CA SER A 212 -7.98 -7.84 1.87
C SER A 212 -6.49 -7.85 2.17
N GLY A 213 -5.84 -6.68 2.27
CA GLY A 213 -4.45 -6.53 2.69
C GLY A 213 -4.22 -6.87 4.17
N LEU A 214 -5.29 -7.04 4.95
CA LEU A 214 -5.25 -7.29 6.39
C LEU A 214 -4.49 -6.18 7.14
N THR A 215 -4.64 -4.94 6.66
CA THR A 215 -3.94 -3.76 7.21
C THR A 215 -4.89 -2.83 7.97
N LEU A 216 -6.17 -2.81 7.61
CA LEU A 216 -7.22 -1.96 8.14
C LEU A 216 -8.09 -2.77 9.11
N LEU A 217 -7.73 -2.73 10.39
CA LEU A 217 -8.51 -3.40 11.44
C LEU A 217 -9.98 -2.92 11.48
N ALA A 218 -10.91 -3.85 11.63
CA ALA A 218 -12.34 -3.53 11.70
C ALA A 218 -12.71 -2.90 13.06
N ASP A 219 -13.80 -2.13 13.09
CA ASP A 219 -14.30 -1.52 14.33
C ASP A 219 -15.09 -2.54 15.15
N TYR A 220 -14.43 -3.17 16.13
CA TYR A 220 -15.10 -4.10 17.06
C TYR A 220 -14.56 -4.03 18.48
N ARG A 221 -15.32 -4.63 19.41
CA ARG A 221 -14.81 -5.07 20.71
C ARG A 221 -14.69 -6.59 20.69
N ALA A 222 -13.61 -7.13 21.25
CA ALA A 222 -13.52 -8.55 21.54
C ALA A 222 -13.98 -8.81 22.98
N ASP A 223 -15.02 -9.62 23.14
CA ASP A 223 -15.49 -10.11 24.44
C ASP A 223 -14.98 -11.52 24.67
N SER A 224 -14.18 -11.69 25.71
CA SER A 224 -13.64 -12.97 26.13
C SER A 224 -14.47 -13.55 27.28
N ASP A 225 -14.95 -14.78 27.15
CA ASP A 225 -15.61 -15.53 28.24
C ASP A 225 -14.73 -16.70 28.69
N PHE A 226 -14.22 -16.60 29.92
CA PHE A 226 -13.36 -17.62 30.54
C PHE A 226 -14.13 -18.88 30.97
N VAL A 227 -15.47 -18.84 31.03
CA VAL A 227 -16.27 -20.00 31.46
C VAL A 227 -16.41 -21.04 30.35
N ASP A 228 -16.50 -20.57 29.11
CA ASP A 228 -16.62 -21.44 27.93
C ASP A 228 -15.54 -21.21 26.88
N ASN A 229 -14.46 -20.52 27.27
CA ASN A 229 -13.26 -20.27 26.48
C ASN A 229 -13.58 -19.73 25.09
N SER A 230 -14.47 -18.74 25.04
CA SER A 230 -14.92 -18.15 23.79
C SER A 230 -14.51 -16.69 23.64
N VAL A 231 -14.30 -16.30 22.38
CA VAL A 231 -14.07 -14.92 21.98
C VAL A 231 -15.21 -14.53 21.07
N THR A 232 -15.87 -13.42 21.37
CA THR A 232 -16.92 -12.85 20.52
C THR A 232 -16.47 -11.49 19.99
N LEU A 233 -16.37 -11.35 18.68
CA LEU A 233 -16.18 -10.07 18.02
C LEU A 233 -17.55 -9.41 17.88
N VAL A 234 -17.73 -8.26 18.54
CA VAL A 234 -18.97 -7.49 18.52
C VAL A 234 -18.72 -6.20 17.75
N PRO A 235 -19.47 -5.91 16.67
CA PRO A 235 -19.29 -4.67 15.92
C PRO A 235 -19.48 -3.45 16.81
N LYS A 236 -18.65 -2.43 16.58
CA LYS A 236 -18.62 -1.21 17.39
C LYS A 236 -18.86 0.00 16.50
N GLU A 237 -19.55 1.01 17.06
CA GLU A 237 -19.64 2.32 16.43
C GLU A 237 -18.24 3.00 16.38
N PRO A 238 -17.86 3.63 15.26
CA PRO A 238 -16.57 4.30 15.14
C PRO A 238 -16.42 5.50 16.09
N GLY A 239 -15.16 5.86 16.35
CA GLY A 239 -14.82 6.93 17.30
C GLY A 239 -14.98 8.33 16.69
N ASN A 240 -15.75 9.18 17.38
CA ASN A 240 -16.06 10.59 17.08
C ASN A 240 -17.00 10.82 15.87
N ILE A 241 -18.17 11.38 16.16
CA ILE A 241 -19.35 11.50 15.29
C ILE A 241 -19.72 12.98 15.23
N ASP A 242 -19.08 13.75 14.35
CA ASP A 242 -19.76 14.92 13.81
C ASP A 242 -20.28 14.50 12.43
N ASP A 243 -21.60 14.54 12.28
CA ASP A 243 -22.37 14.27 11.05
C ASP A 243 -22.28 12.86 10.40
N SER A 244 -21.57 11.89 11.01
CA SER A 244 -21.41 10.53 10.45
C SER A 244 -22.52 9.54 10.78
N ALA A 245 -23.45 9.85 11.70
CA ALA A 245 -24.54 8.94 12.10
C ALA A 245 -25.48 8.54 10.94
N THR A 246 -25.56 9.35 9.89
CA THR A 246 -26.32 9.05 8.66
C THR A 246 -25.65 7.97 7.81
N LEU A 247 -24.33 7.82 7.88
CA LEU A 247 -23.57 6.80 7.14
C LEU A 247 -23.86 5.38 7.63
N PHE A 248 -24.38 5.25 8.85
CA PHE A 248 -24.69 3.97 9.50
C PHE A 248 -26.21 3.75 9.63
N GLY A 249 -27.04 4.58 8.97
CA GLY A 249 -28.49 4.47 9.04
C GLY A 249 -29.06 4.61 10.46
N GLY A 250 -28.34 5.29 11.36
CA GLY A 250 -28.72 5.43 12.77
C GLY A 250 -28.57 4.17 13.63
N ALA A 251 -27.97 3.10 13.12
CA ALA A 251 -27.71 1.87 13.87
C ALA A 251 -26.47 2.03 14.78
N THR A 252 -26.59 1.64 16.05
CA THR A 252 -25.44 1.53 16.97
C THR A 252 -24.84 0.12 16.87
N GLY A 253 -23.56 0.00 16.53
CA GLY A 253 -22.85 -1.29 16.47
C GLY A 253 -23.12 -2.07 15.19
N SER A 254 -22.52 -1.64 14.08
CA SER A 254 -22.63 -2.25 12.76
C SER A 254 -21.25 -2.40 12.12
N TRP A 255 -21.06 -3.43 11.29
CA TRP A 255 -19.88 -3.61 10.45
C TRP A 255 -19.86 -2.73 9.20
N ALA A 256 -21.01 -2.12 8.85
CA ALA A 256 -21.11 -1.08 7.82
C ALA A 256 -20.21 0.12 8.18
N PRO A 257 -19.81 1.01 7.26
CA PRO A 257 -20.34 1.20 5.90
C PRO A 257 -19.63 0.36 4.85
N LEU A 258 -18.69 -0.50 5.21
CA LEU A 258 -18.03 -1.41 4.26
C LEU A 258 -18.88 -2.66 4.05
N ASP A 259 -18.68 -3.31 2.91
CA ASP A 259 -19.54 -4.40 2.44
C ASP A 259 -19.01 -5.80 2.79
N ALA A 260 -17.76 -5.91 3.23
CA ALA A 260 -17.16 -7.17 3.64
C ALA A 260 -16.20 -7.03 4.83
N LEU A 261 -15.99 -8.15 5.53
CA LEU A 261 -14.92 -8.36 6.50
C LEU A 261 -14.00 -9.48 6.02
N TYR A 262 -12.74 -9.37 6.38
CA TYR A 262 -11.75 -10.44 6.28
C TYR A 262 -11.44 -10.94 7.69
N LEU A 263 -12.01 -12.11 8.01
CA LEU A 263 -11.89 -12.74 9.32
C LEU A 263 -10.65 -13.62 9.32
N VAL A 264 -9.67 -13.29 10.15
CA VAL A 264 -8.42 -14.03 10.27
C VAL A 264 -8.44 -14.85 11.55
N GLN A 265 -8.18 -16.15 11.42
CA GLN A 265 -7.99 -17.07 12.52
C GLN A 265 -6.53 -17.53 12.57
N TYR A 266 -5.85 -17.22 13.66
CA TYR A 266 -4.43 -17.53 13.85
C TYR A 266 -4.20 -18.89 14.51
N ILE A 267 -5.15 -19.35 15.33
CA ILE A 267 -5.04 -20.59 16.09
C ILE A 267 -6.24 -21.52 15.87
N ASP A 268 -6.02 -22.82 16.05
CA ASP A 268 -7.06 -23.84 16.03
C ASP A 268 -7.92 -23.85 17.30
N ARG A 269 -8.96 -24.69 17.31
CA ARG A 269 -9.86 -24.83 18.47
C ARG A 269 -9.13 -25.30 19.73
N ASP A 270 -8.04 -26.05 19.61
CA ASP A 270 -7.29 -26.59 20.75
C ASP A 270 -6.18 -25.63 21.22
N GLY A 271 -6.07 -24.43 20.62
CA GLY A 271 -5.12 -23.39 21.00
C GLY A 271 -3.79 -23.42 20.25
N ASN A 272 -3.64 -24.28 19.23
CA ASN A 272 -2.39 -24.37 18.49
C ASN A 272 -2.36 -23.35 17.35
N ALA A 273 -1.25 -22.62 17.20
CA ALA A 273 -1.06 -21.72 16.07
C ALA A 273 -1.05 -22.50 14.75
N TYR A 274 -1.70 -21.94 13.72
CA TYR A 274 -1.60 -22.43 12.36
C TYR A 274 -0.27 -21.99 11.74
N ASP A 275 0.34 -22.88 10.94
CA ASP A 275 1.51 -22.52 10.12
C ASP A 275 1.18 -21.38 9.13
N LYS A 276 -0.06 -21.41 8.60
CA LYS A 276 -0.67 -20.33 7.80
C LYS A 276 -2.05 -20.00 8.39
N PRO A 277 -2.28 -18.76 8.88
CA PRO A 277 -3.57 -18.32 9.37
C PRO A 277 -4.67 -18.53 8.32
N ILE A 278 -5.89 -18.75 8.79
CA ILE A 278 -7.06 -18.96 7.93
C ILE A 278 -7.81 -17.65 7.76
N VAL A 279 -8.09 -17.27 6.52
CA VAL A 279 -8.84 -16.06 6.16
C VAL A 279 -10.20 -16.48 5.61
N THR A 280 -11.27 -15.88 6.14
CA THR A 280 -12.64 -16.04 5.64
C THR A 280 -13.19 -14.67 5.25
N ARG A 281 -13.55 -14.48 3.98
CA ARG A 281 -14.30 -13.31 3.54
C ARG A 281 -15.76 -13.46 3.97
N ALA A 282 -16.24 -12.53 4.79
CA ALA A 282 -17.63 -12.44 5.22
C ALA A 282 -18.29 -11.24 4.54
N GLN A 283 -19.17 -11.50 3.58
CA GLN A 283 -19.99 -10.47 2.93
C GLN A 283 -21.08 -10.02 3.90
N ILE A 284 -21.18 -8.71 4.11
CA ILE A 284 -22.20 -8.11 4.95
C ILE A 284 -23.48 -7.97 4.12
N ARG A 285 -24.59 -8.47 4.67
CA ARG A 285 -25.90 -8.36 4.02
C ARG A 285 -26.32 -6.91 3.94
N LYS A 286 -26.66 -6.51 2.73
CA LYS A 286 -27.19 -5.19 2.43
C LYS A 286 -28.63 -5.07 2.94
N HIS A 287 -28.99 -3.90 3.49
CA HIS A 287 -30.38 -3.61 3.81
C HIS A 287 -31.25 -3.55 2.54
N ASP A 288 -32.45 -4.12 2.57
CA ASP A 288 -33.32 -4.28 1.38
C ASP A 288 -33.61 -2.95 0.64
N THR A 289 -33.65 -1.84 1.36
CA THR A 289 -33.91 -0.49 0.81
C THR A 289 -32.65 0.31 0.49
N ALA A 290 -31.45 -0.22 0.77
CA ALA A 290 -30.22 0.52 0.57
C ALA A 290 -29.93 0.71 -0.94
N PRO A 291 -29.50 1.90 -1.38
CA PRO A 291 -29.03 2.12 -2.75
C PRO A 291 -27.81 1.25 -3.08
N ALA A 292 -27.53 1.02 -4.37
CA ALA A 292 -26.29 0.34 -4.78
C ALA A 292 -25.06 1.12 -4.31
N THR A 293 -23.97 0.41 -4.04
CA THR A 293 -22.67 1.01 -3.69
C THR A 293 -22.19 1.86 -4.88
N PRO A 294 -21.93 3.17 -4.70
CA PRO A 294 -21.34 3.98 -5.76
C PRO A 294 -19.97 3.43 -6.15
N GLU A 295 -19.74 3.26 -7.45
CA GLU A 295 -18.40 2.99 -7.97
C GLU A 295 -17.66 4.31 -8.17
N VAL A 296 -16.58 4.50 -7.42
CA VAL A 296 -15.89 5.80 -7.36
C VAL A 296 -14.56 5.73 -8.11
N GLN A 297 -14.38 6.68 -9.00
CA GLN A 297 -13.12 7.02 -9.64
C GLN A 297 -12.56 8.26 -8.98
N TYR A 298 -11.24 8.37 -8.99
CA TYR A 298 -10.54 9.53 -8.45
C TYR A 298 -9.39 9.94 -9.36
N ALA A 299 -9.15 11.24 -9.45
CA ALA A 299 -8.00 11.79 -10.14
C ALA A 299 -7.54 13.08 -9.46
N PRO A 300 -6.21 13.30 -9.32
CA PRO A 300 -5.70 14.61 -9.03
C PRO A 300 -5.91 15.52 -10.25
N THR A 301 -6.36 16.77 -10.02
CA THR A 301 -6.50 17.78 -11.07
C THR A 301 -5.15 18.37 -11.44
N ALA A 302 -5.05 18.95 -12.63
CA ALA A 302 -3.84 19.64 -13.09
C ALA A 302 -3.42 20.83 -12.19
N ASP A 303 -4.31 21.31 -11.33
CA ASP A 303 -4.06 22.35 -10.34
C ASP A 303 -4.11 21.83 -8.89
N GLY A 304 -3.96 20.52 -8.67
CA GLY A 304 -3.62 19.95 -7.37
C GLY A 304 -4.79 19.71 -6.41
N TYR A 305 -6.01 19.59 -6.92
CA TYR A 305 -7.18 19.16 -6.15
C TYR A 305 -7.51 17.69 -6.43
N LEU A 306 -8.43 17.13 -5.66
CA LEU A 306 -8.95 15.78 -5.84
C LEU A 306 -10.33 15.88 -6.50
N ASP A 307 -10.48 15.28 -7.67
CA ASP A 307 -11.78 15.07 -8.29
C ASP A 307 -12.20 13.61 -8.11
N LEU A 308 -13.43 13.43 -7.65
CA LEU A 308 -14.13 12.14 -7.54
C LEU A 308 -15.25 12.11 -8.57
N THR A 309 -15.41 10.99 -9.25
CA THR A 309 -16.50 10.77 -10.21
C THR A 309 -17.14 9.40 -9.95
N TRP A 310 -18.46 9.30 -10.09
CA TRP A 310 -19.20 8.06 -9.93
C TRP A 310 -20.43 8.00 -10.83
N THR A 311 -20.94 6.81 -11.06
CA THR A 311 -22.19 6.63 -11.81
C THR A 311 -23.39 6.96 -10.94
N ALA A 312 -24.39 7.64 -11.52
CA ALA A 312 -25.64 7.89 -10.84
C ALA A 312 -26.28 6.58 -10.34
N VAL A 313 -26.53 6.50 -9.04
CA VAL A 313 -27.12 5.35 -8.37
C VAL A 313 -28.66 5.48 -8.38
N PRO A 314 -29.40 4.56 -9.01
CA PRO A 314 -30.84 4.56 -8.94
C PRO A 314 -31.36 4.48 -7.50
N GLY A 315 -32.26 5.38 -7.13
CA GLY A 315 -32.84 5.44 -5.78
C GLY A 315 -32.04 6.30 -4.78
N ALA A 316 -30.89 6.85 -5.17
CA ALA A 316 -30.18 7.85 -4.38
C ALA A 316 -30.87 9.23 -4.47
N GLU A 317 -30.97 9.93 -3.34
CA GLU A 317 -31.41 11.34 -3.25
C GLU A 317 -30.23 12.29 -3.01
N SER A 318 -29.14 11.77 -2.44
CA SER A 318 -27.89 12.50 -2.24
C SER A 318 -26.70 11.53 -2.15
N TYR A 319 -25.50 12.10 -2.26
CA TYR A 319 -24.23 11.41 -2.06
C TYR A 319 -23.41 12.13 -1.00
N SER A 320 -22.92 11.38 -0.02
CA SER A 320 -21.96 11.86 0.97
C SER A 320 -20.54 11.44 0.60
N ILE A 321 -19.63 12.39 0.54
CA ILE A 321 -18.20 12.18 0.30
C ILE A 321 -17.55 11.98 1.66
N VAL A 322 -16.90 10.84 1.83
CA VAL A 322 -16.38 10.39 3.12
C VAL A 322 -14.87 10.27 3.04
N PHE A 323 -14.18 10.88 4.01
CA PHE A 323 -12.79 10.64 4.32
C PHE A 323 -12.69 9.68 5.51
N THR A 324 -11.79 8.71 5.42
CA THR A 324 -11.55 7.72 6.47
C THR A 324 -10.10 7.80 6.93
N ARG A 325 -9.90 7.62 8.23
CA ARG A 325 -8.57 7.40 8.81
C ARG A 325 -8.63 6.37 9.92
N GLN A 326 -7.60 5.55 10.04
CA GLN A 326 -7.45 4.60 11.14
C GLN A 326 -6.39 5.10 12.12
N SER A 327 -6.75 5.11 13.41
CA SER A 327 -5.79 5.39 14.50
C SER A 327 -4.82 4.23 14.72
N ASP A 328 -3.66 4.53 15.30
CA ASP A 328 -2.67 3.56 15.80
C ASP A 328 -3.25 2.50 16.75
N ARG A 329 -4.38 2.80 17.39
CA ARG A 329 -5.12 1.90 18.28
C ARG A 329 -6.24 1.12 17.58
N GLY A 330 -6.30 1.12 16.25
CA GLY A 330 -7.21 0.30 15.45
C GLY A 330 -8.64 0.84 15.28
N GLY A 331 -8.99 1.98 15.88
CA GLY A 331 -10.30 2.60 15.67
C GLY A 331 -10.32 3.46 14.40
N ASN A 332 -11.33 3.27 13.56
CA ASN A 332 -11.56 4.07 12.37
C ASN A 332 -12.40 5.32 12.69
N THR A 333 -12.13 6.40 11.99
CA THR A 333 -12.93 7.64 11.98
C THR A 333 -13.39 7.92 10.57
N TYR A 334 -14.66 8.29 10.43
CA TYR A 334 -15.32 8.65 9.19
C TYR A 334 -15.72 10.12 9.24
N THR A 335 -15.27 10.92 8.29
CA THR A 335 -15.53 12.36 8.21
C THR A 335 -16.24 12.66 6.89
N VAL A 336 -17.44 13.25 6.96
CA VAL A 336 -18.15 13.71 5.76
C VAL A 336 -17.50 15.02 5.31
N LEU A 337 -16.84 15.00 4.14
CA LEU A 337 -16.22 16.19 3.54
C LEU A 337 -17.25 17.08 2.82
N GLY A 338 -18.37 16.49 2.39
CA GLY A 338 -19.46 17.20 1.75
C GLY A 338 -20.58 16.27 1.35
N THR A 339 -21.75 16.85 1.07
CA THR A 339 -22.90 16.13 0.54
C THR A 339 -23.43 16.86 -0.69
N VAL A 340 -23.65 16.13 -1.76
CA VAL A 340 -24.20 16.63 -3.02
C VAL A 340 -25.55 15.96 -3.31
N ASP A 341 -26.43 16.61 -4.07
CA ASP A 341 -27.71 16.03 -4.45
C ASP A 341 -27.56 14.91 -5.51
N ALA A 342 -28.63 14.16 -5.75
CA ALA A 342 -28.65 13.03 -6.68
C ALA A 342 -28.31 13.38 -8.15
N SER A 343 -28.37 14.66 -8.55
CA SER A 343 -28.01 15.09 -9.90
C SER A 343 -26.49 15.21 -10.09
N ALA A 344 -25.74 15.28 -8.99
CA ALA A 344 -24.29 15.29 -9.02
C ALA A 344 -23.73 13.87 -9.15
N THR A 345 -22.80 13.70 -10.08
CA THR A 345 -22.02 12.47 -10.31
C THR A 345 -20.52 12.73 -10.17
N THR A 346 -20.17 13.92 -9.70
CA THR A 346 -18.80 14.39 -9.54
C THR A 346 -18.70 15.24 -8.29
N TRP A 347 -17.55 15.20 -7.63
CA TRP A 347 -17.21 16.10 -6.54
C TRP A 347 -15.74 16.49 -6.63
N SER A 348 -15.43 17.74 -6.29
CA SER A 348 -14.06 18.23 -6.25
C SER A 348 -13.73 18.72 -4.85
N SER A 349 -12.52 18.43 -4.36
CA SER A 349 -12.05 19.01 -3.09
C SER A 349 -11.97 20.53 -3.13
N ARG A 350 -11.97 21.14 -4.32
CA ARG A 350 -12.17 22.59 -4.49
C ARG A 350 -13.51 23.08 -3.92
N GLY A 351 -14.56 22.25 -3.89
CA GLY A 351 -15.84 22.63 -3.31
C GLY A 351 -15.91 22.45 -1.79
N ALA A 352 -14.90 21.82 -1.17
CA ALA A 352 -14.96 21.37 0.23
C ALA A 352 -14.80 22.49 1.26
N VAL A 353 -14.30 23.66 0.85
CA VAL A 353 -13.90 24.79 1.72
C VAL A 353 -14.34 26.13 1.11
N PRO A 354 -14.48 27.21 1.91
CA PRO A 354 -14.82 28.54 1.38
C PRO A 354 -13.80 29.04 0.34
N GLU A 355 -14.24 29.87 -0.62
CA GLU A 355 -13.41 30.37 -1.73
C GLU A 355 -12.10 31.05 -1.29
N ASP A 356 -12.05 31.62 -0.09
CA ASP A 356 -10.87 32.32 0.44
C ASP A 356 -9.85 31.38 1.11
N CYS A 357 -10.09 30.07 1.13
CA CYS A 357 -9.33 29.13 1.96
C CYS A 357 -8.34 28.27 1.17
N TYR A 358 -8.45 28.14 -0.16
CA TYR A 358 -7.75 27.08 -0.91
C TYR A 358 -6.26 26.89 -0.61
N PHE A 359 -5.53 27.99 -0.52
CA PHE A 359 -4.11 28.04 -0.16
C PHE A 359 -3.87 29.21 0.80
N VAL A 360 -3.88 28.96 2.11
CA VAL A 360 -3.70 30.01 3.14
C VAL A 360 -2.30 29.94 3.75
N GLY A 361 -1.69 31.09 3.99
CA GLY A 361 -0.40 31.19 4.68
C GLY A 361 0.26 32.57 4.56
N ALA A 362 1.40 32.76 5.20
CA ALA A 362 2.24 33.94 4.96
C ALA A 362 2.90 33.80 3.57
N ALA A 363 3.27 34.91 2.92
CA ALA A 363 3.66 35.02 1.49
C ALA A 363 4.68 34.01 0.92
N ASP A 364 5.27 33.16 1.76
CA ASP A 364 6.39 32.27 1.46
C ASP A 364 6.02 30.79 1.59
N THR A 365 4.90 30.47 2.25
CA THR A 365 4.39 29.11 2.43
C THR A 365 2.88 29.15 2.41
N VAL A 366 2.26 28.37 1.53
CA VAL A 366 0.81 28.24 1.40
C VAL A 366 0.42 26.77 1.50
N GLN A 367 -0.66 26.49 2.23
CA GLN A 367 -1.12 25.11 2.50
C GLN A 367 -2.47 24.85 1.85
N ASN A 368 -2.62 23.67 1.23
CA ASN A 368 -3.87 23.24 0.61
C ASN A 368 -4.90 22.92 1.70
N CYS A 369 -5.74 23.90 2.05
CA CYS A 369 -6.64 23.74 3.18
C CYS A 369 -7.77 22.74 2.89
N ALA A 370 -8.11 22.54 1.60
CA ALA A 370 -9.13 21.59 1.16
C ALA A 370 -8.76 20.15 1.52
N LEU A 371 -7.47 19.89 1.71
CA LEU A 371 -6.90 18.62 2.12
C LEU A 371 -6.28 18.66 3.53
N ALA A 372 -6.52 19.71 4.32
CA ALA A 372 -5.88 19.86 5.64
C ALA A 372 -6.12 18.67 6.59
N PRO A 373 -7.33 18.10 6.72
CA PRO A 373 -7.54 16.92 7.57
C PRO A 373 -6.77 15.68 7.08
N VAL A 374 -6.59 15.57 5.76
CA VAL A 374 -5.92 14.47 5.08
C VAL A 374 -4.42 14.58 5.30
N TYR A 375 -3.85 15.75 5.03
CA TYR A 375 -2.45 16.08 5.30
C TYR A 375 -2.09 15.86 6.76
N GLN A 376 -2.94 16.28 7.70
CA GLN A 376 -2.69 16.01 9.12
C GLN A 376 -2.61 14.50 9.39
N ALA A 377 -3.59 13.72 8.93
CA ALA A 377 -3.60 12.27 9.14
C ALA A 377 -2.40 11.57 8.48
N ALA A 378 -2.05 11.95 7.25
CA ALA A 378 -0.88 11.43 6.55
C ALA A 378 0.43 11.78 7.27
N SER A 379 0.58 12.99 7.80
CA SER A 379 1.76 13.39 8.59
C SER A 379 1.91 12.63 9.90
N GLU A 380 0.83 12.06 10.42
CA GLU A 380 0.80 11.18 11.59
C GLU A 380 1.02 9.70 11.23
N GLY A 381 1.21 9.37 9.94
CA GLY A 381 1.39 8.00 9.45
C GLY A 381 0.14 7.15 9.52
N LEU A 382 -1.05 7.77 9.57
CA LEU A 382 -2.31 7.04 9.67
C LEU A 382 -2.74 6.49 8.31
N ALA A 383 -3.30 5.28 8.28
CA ALA A 383 -3.93 4.75 7.09
C ALA A 383 -5.14 5.61 6.72
N THR A 384 -5.15 6.17 5.51
CA THR A 384 -6.20 7.08 5.02
C THR A 384 -6.90 6.50 3.81
N GLY A 385 -8.13 6.93 3.57
CA GLY A 385 -8.89 6.51 2.41
C GLY A 385 -10.10 7.40 2.19
N TYR A 386 -10.73 7.27 1.03
CA TYR A 386 -11.94 8.00 0.69
C TYR A 386 -13.01 7.05 0.17
N GLY A 387 -14.25 7.51 0.16
CA GLY A 387 -15.35 6.82 -0.48
C GLY A 387 -16.57 7.72 -0.66
N VAL A 388 -17.56 7.20 -1.38
CA VAL A 388 -18.85 7.88 -1.58
C VAL A 388 -19.96 6.94 -1.12
N VAL A 389 -20.90 7.49 -0.36
CA VAL A 389 -22.10 6.79 0.13
C VAL A 389 -23.33 7.42 -0.51
N ALA A 390 -24.14 6.62 -1.19
CA ALA A 390 -25.44 7.03 -1.67
C ALA A 390 -26.47 6.92 -0.54
N LEU A 391 -27.32 7.94 -0.40
CA LEU A 391 -28.39 7.96 0.60
C LEU A 391 -29.75 7.89 -0.09
N ALA A 392 -30.60 6.95 0.34
CA ALA A 392 -32.00 6.88 -0.09
C ALA A 392 -32.84 7.99 0.56
N ALA A 393 -34.06 8.18 0.07
CA ALA A 393 -35.01 9.18 0.58
C ALA A 393 -35.37 9.00 2.07
N ASP A 394 -35.30 7.77 2.59
CA ASP A 394 -35.53 7.46 4.01
C ASP A 394 -34.27 7.60 4.87
N GLY A 395 -33.13 8.00 4.28
CA GLY A 395 -31.84 8.11 4.93
C GLY A 395 -31.05 6.81 5.00
N THR A 396 -31.53 5.72 4.40
CA THR A 396 -30.79 4.44 4.34
C THR A 396 -29.52 4.62 3.48
N PRO A 397 -28.33 4.35 4.03
CA PRO A 397 -27.09 4.44 3.28
C PRO A 397 -26.85 3.20 2.43
N SER A 398 -26.18 3.37 1.29
CA SER A 398 -25.46 2.29 0.60
C SER A 398 -24.25 1.86 1.42
N PHE A 399 -23.60 0.77 1.02
CA PHE A 399 -22.20 0.58 1.41
C PHE A 399 -21.32 1.66 0.73
N MET A 400 -20.09 1.75 1.19
CA MET A 400 -19.05 2.63 0.70
C MET A 400 -17.97 1.82 0.01
N GLN A 401 -17.64 2.15 -1.24
CA GLN A 401 -16.37 1.74 -1.79
C GLN A 401 -15.27 2.61 -1.19
N ARG A 402 -14.47 2.04 -0.28
CA ARG A 402 -13.26 2.70 0.23
C ARG A 402 -12.10 2.43 -0.73
N PHE A 403 -11.41 3.48 -1.14
CA PHE A 403 -10.11 3.35 -1.81
C PHE A 403 -8.99 3.88 -0.92
N ASP A 404 -7.84 3.21 -0.99
CA ASP A 404 -6.62 3.60 -0.31
C ASP A 404 -6.11 4.93 -0.90
N ALA A 405 -5.86 5.89 -0.02
CA ALA A 405 -5.41 7.21 -0.40
C ALA A 405 -3.88 7.33 -0.44
N THR A 406 -3.09 6.31 -0.11
CA THR A 406 -1.63 6.42 0.04
C THR A 406 -0.95 6.98 -1.23
N ALA A 407 -1.03 6.26 -2.36
CA ALA A 407 -0.46 6.74 -3.62
C ALA A 407 -1.10 8.06 -4.12
N LEU A 408 -2.39 8.27 -3.82
CA LEU A 408 -3.08 9.51 -4.15
C LEU A 408 -2.51 10.69 -3.36
N ASN A 409 -2.26 10.51 -2.07
CA ASN A 409 -1.69 11.53 -1.18
C ASN A 409 -0.27 11.90 -1.62
N ASP A 410 0.51 10.94 -2.13
CA ASP A 410 1.82 11.21 -2.72
C ASP A 410 1.76 12.01 -4.02
N SER A 411 0.59 12.08 -4.67
CA SER A 411 0.38 12.89 -5.88
C SER A 411 -0.29 14.24 -5.64
N LEU A 412 -0.95 14.44 -4.49
CA LEU A 412 -1.70 15.66 -4.19
C LEU A 412 -0.82 16.69 -3.46
N PRO A 413 -0.76 17.97 -3.90
CA PRO A 413 0.02 19.00 -3.19
C PRO A 413 -0.63 19.38 -1.86
N GLY A 414 0.12 19.25 -0.77
CA GLY A 414 -0.28 19.65 0.58
C GLY A 414 0.27 21.03 0.98
N GLU A 415 1.52 21.33 0.62
CA GLU A 415 2.19 22.59 0.92
C GLU A 415 3.02 23.06 -0.27
N VAL A 416 3.04 24.38 -0.51
CA VAL A 416 3.98 25.01 -1.45
C VAL A 416 4.72 26.12 -0.72
N ALA A 417 6.05 26.07 -0.78
CA ALA A 417 6.93 27.03 -0.12
C ALA A 417 8.02 27.56 -1.06
N ILE A 418 8.33 28.85 -0.97
CA ILE A 418 9.52 29.43 -1.59
C ILE A 418 10.67 29.37 -0.59
N GLU A 419 11.72 28.63 -0.90
CA GLU A 419 12.92 28.60 -0.08
C GLU A 419 13.66 29.94 -0.10
N ARG A 420 14.09 30.39 1.09
CA ARG A 420 14.82 31.66 1.28
C ARG A 420 16.15 31.43 1.98
N PRO A 421 17.21 32.17 1.61
CA PRO A 421 18.39 32.27 2.43
C PRO A 421 18.05 32.82 3.82
N VAL A 422 18.59 32.19 4.86
CA VAL A 422 18.37 32.62 6.26
C VAL A 422 18.82 34.08 6.43
N GLY A 423 17.89 34.97 6.82
CA GLY A 423 18.16 36.37 7.14
C GLY A 423 17.69 37.44 6.14
N THR A 424 16.96 37.08 5.08
CA THR A 424 16.44 38.05 4.08
C THR A 424 15.00 38.52 4.39
N THR A 425 14.69 39.79 4.09
CA THR A 425 13.33 40.39 4.20
C THR A 425 12.41 40.00 3.05
N THR A 426 11.10 40.28 3.18
CA THR A 426 9.98 40.03 2.23
C THR A 426 10.08 40.71 0.85
N TRP A 427 11.24 41.29 0.51
CA TRP A 427 11.45 42.12 -0.67
C TRP A 427 12.77 41.73 -1.34
N TYR A 428 12.71 41.27 -2.59
CA TYR A 428 13.88 41.04 -3.44
C TYR A 428 14.39 42.39 -3.95
N SER A 429 15.68 42.67 -3.77
CA SER A 429 16.30 43.93 -4.24
C SER A 429 17.26 43.66 -5.40
N GLY A 430 17.24 44.50 -6.43
CA GLY A 430 18.22 44.48 -7.53
C GLY A 430 17.73 43.82 -8.81
N ALA A 431 18.62 43.02 -9.42
CA ALA A 431 18.49 42.51 -10.79
C ALA A 431 17.61 41.24 -10.90
N PRO A 432 17.03 40.95 -12.10
CA PRO A 432 16.11 39.83 -12.34
C PRO A 432 16.61 38.46 -11.89
N GLU A 433 17.92 38.27 -11.75
CA GLU A 433 18.60 37.04 -11.33
C GLU A 433 18.33 36.67 -9.87
N SER A 434 17.96 37.65 -9.04
CA SER A 434 17.64 37.47 -7.63
C SER A 434 16.27 36.81 -7.37
N PHE A 435 15.44 36.67 -8.42
CA PHE A 435 14.11 36.08 -8.30
C PHE A 435 14.16 34.55 -8.31
N PRO A 436 13.40 33.88 -7.41
CA PRO A 436 13.24 32.44 -7.44
C PRO A 436 12.52 32.03 -8.71
N THR A 437 12.99 30.96 -9.35
CA THR A 437 12.34 30.39 -10.53
C THR A 437 11.53 29.12 -10.21
N ARG A 438 11.68 28.61 -8.99
CA ARG A 438 11.06 27.39 -8.50
C ARG A 438 10.54 27.60 -7.07
N ALA A 439 9.58 26.77 -6.69
CA ALA A 439 9.10 26.60 -5.32
C ALA A 439 9.25 25.13 -4.91
N ARG A 440 9.46 24.89 -3.63
CA ARG A 440 9.38 23.56 -3.03
C ARG A 440 7.91 23.22 -2.82
N ALA A 441 7.43 22.17 -3.44
CA ALA A 441 6.14 21.57 -3.13
C ALA A 441 6.35 20.35 -2.22
N VAL A 442 5.45 20.17 -1.26
CA VAL A 442 5.35 18.96 -0.44
C VAL A 442 3.96 18.39 -0.69
N THR A 443 3.91 17.11 -1.05
CA THR A 443 2.65 16.40 -1.27
C THR A 443 2.01 16.05 0.07
N VAL A 444 0.75 15.61 0.05
CA VAL A 444 0.03 15.18 1.25
C VAL A 444 0.74 13.99 1.91
N GLY A 445 1.33 13.10 1.12
CA GLY A 445 2.13 11.96 1.59
C GLY A 445 3.54 12.34 2.07
N GLY A 446 3.95 13.61 1.94
CA GLY A 446 5.23 14.12 2.46
C GLY A 446 6.38 14.12 1.45
N THR A 447 6.14 13.66 0.22
CA THR A 447 7.10 13.71 -0.88
C THR A 447 7.41 15.16 -1.27
N GLN A 448 8.70 15.48 -1.46
CA GLN A 448 9.14 16.84 -1.78
C GLN A 448 9.59 16.96 -3.23
N ALA A 449 9.17 18.03 -3.91
CA ALA A 449 9.52 18.31 -5.29
C ALA A 449 9.83 19.79 -5.51
N GLN A 450 10.62 20.11 -6.53
CA GLN A 450 10.87 21.49 -6.98
C GLN A 450 10.02 21.78 -8.22
N VAL A 451 9.02 22.65 -8.08
CA VAL A 451 8.08 23.00 -9.15
C VAL A 451 8.36 24.40 -9.71
N PRO A 452 8.24 24.63 -11.03
CA PRO A 452 8.47 25.94 -11.61
C PRO A 452 7.38 26.94 -11.23
N LEU A 453 7.76 28.20 -11.10
CA LEU A 453 6.82 29.32 -10.90
C LEU A 453 6.32 29.85 -12.26
N GLN A 454 5.04 30.17 -12.35
CA GLN A 454 4.38 30.72 -13.54
C GLN A 454 3.69 32.03 -13.19
N PHE A 455 3.86 33.09 -13.99
CA PHE A 455 3.20 34.37 -13.69
C PHE A 455 1.76 34.42 -14.18
N ASP A 456 0.87 34.92 -13.32
CA ASP A 456 -0.42 35.43 -13.77
C ASP A 456 -0.27 36.90 -14.21
N ARG A 457 -0.64 37.19 -15.46
CA ARG A 457 -0.50 38.52 -16.06
C ARG A 457 -1.47 39.55 -15.46
N ALA A 458 -2.50 39.09 -14.73
CA ALA A 458 -3.63 39.90 -14.29
C ALA A 458 -3.49 40.51 -12.87
N GLU A 459 -2.66 39.94 -11.98
CA GLU A 459 -2.65 40.32 -10.56
C GLU A 459 -1.36 41.04 -10.13
N ARG A 460 -1.36 42.38 -10.17
CA ARG A 460 -0.19 43.21 -9.80
C ARG A 460 -0.56 44.50 -9.06
N ASN A 461 0.36 45.00 -8.23
CA ASN A 461 0.30 46.34 -7.63
C ASN A 461 1.65 47.05 -7.78
N GLU A 462 1.62 48.31 -8.22
CA GLU A 462 2.80 49.07 -8.62
C GLU A 462 2.90 50.42 -7.89
N SER A 463 4.11 50.76 -7.43
CA SER A 463 4.47 52.12 -7.03
C SER A 463 5.96 52.40 -7.29
N GLY A 464 6.27 52.90 -8.50
CA GLY A 464 7.64 53.28 -8.86
C GLY A 464 8.60 52.09 -8.89
N THR A 465 9.56 52.04 -7.97
CA THR A 465 10.60 51.00 -7.89
C THR A 465 10.25 49.84 -6.94
N THR A 466 9.03 49.84 -6.39
CA THR A 466 8.57 48.87 -5.40
C THR A 466 7.22 48.31 -5.84
N GLY A 467 6.99 47.02 -5.61
CA GLY A 467 5.72 46.39 -5.92
C GLY A 467 5.73 44.89 -5.67
N TRP A 468 4.64 44.21 -6.05
CA TRP A 468 4.53 42.77 -5.94
C TRP A 468 3.79 42.14 -7.11
N ILE A 469 4.06 40.86 -7.35
CA ILE A 469 3.42 40.01 -8.36
C ILE A 469 3.08 38.65 -7.74
N TYR A 470 1.96 38.06 -8.16
CA TYR A 470 1.68 36.66 -7.84
C TYR A 470 2.28 35.73 -8.88
N ALA A 471 2.94 34.68 -8.41
CA ALA A 471 3.33 33.55 -9.23
C ALA A 471 2.57 32.31 -8.76
N ARG A 472 2.08 31.50 -9.69
CA ARG A 472 1.49 30.20 -9.45
C ARG A 472 2.58 29.13 -9.47
N ALA A 473 2.57 28.21 -8.53
CA ALA A 473 3.40 27.01 -8.63
C ALA A 473 2.75 26.01 -9.60
N ALA A 474 3.47 25.59 -10.65
CA ALA A 474 2.95 24.67 -11.65
C ALA A 474 2.48 23.35 -11.01
N GLY A 475 1.38 22.78 -11.54
CA GLY A 475 0.75 21.58 -10.96
C GLY A 475 -0.13 21.88 -9.74
N THR A 476 -0.28 23.15 -9.34
CA THR A 476 -1.06 23.55 -8.16
C THR A 476 -1.85 24.83 -8.41
N ALA A 477 -2.90 25.06 -7.63
CA ALA A 477 -3.58 26.36 -7.55
C ALA A 477 -2.89 27.34 -6.59
N ALA A 478 -1.77 26.95 -5.97
CA ALA A 478 -1.05 27.77 -5.02
C ALA A 478 -0.47 29.01 -5.69
N THR A 479 -0.85 30.19 -5.18
CA THR A 479 -0.23 31.47 -5.54
C THR A 479 0.68 31.95 -4.43
N VAL A 480 1.88 32.35 -4.81
CA VAL A 480 2.89 32.90 -3.91
C VAL A 480 3.18 34.35 -4.30
N ARG A 481 3.29 35.23 -3.31
CA ARG A 481 3.48 36.66 -3.53
C ARG A 481 4.96 37.02 -3.53
N LEU A 482 5.46 37.47 -4.66
CA LEU A 482 6.84 37.93 -4.83
C LEU A 482 6.87 39.46 -4.77
N GLY A 483 7.47 40.02 -3.72
CA GLY A 483 7.66 41.47 -3.57
C GLY A 483 9.07 41.91 -3.95
N TRP A 484 9.24 43.08 -4.55
CA TRP A 484 10.55 43.70 -4.80
C TRP A 484 10.65 45.13 -4.29
N ASP A 485 11.88 45.54 -3.98
CA ASP A 485 12.21 46.91 -3.60
C ASP A 485 13.52 47.36 -4.27
N GLY A 486 13.44 48.33 -5.17
CA GLY A 486 14.57 48.84 -5.95
C GLY A 486 14.99 47.90 -7.08
N ILE A 487 14.45 48.11 -8.29
CA ILE A 487 14.84 47.38 -9.51
C ILE A 487 15.93 48.11 -10.30
N ASP A 488 16.82 47.32 -10.93
CA ASP A 488 17.79 47.84 -11.90
C ASP A 488 17.15 47.99 -13.29
N GLY A 489 17.19 49.20 -13.86
CA GLY A 489 16.69 49.46 -15.22
C GLY A 489 15.19 49.78 -15.30
N SER A 490 14.56 49.48 -16.46
CA SER A 490 13.13 49.71 -16.63
C SER A 490 12.32 48.53 -16.11
N TRP A 491 11.12 48.85 -15.62
CA TRP A 491 10.12 47.87 -15.18
C TRP A 491 9.89 46.75 -16.20
N ASP A 492 9.64 47.11 -17.45
CA ASP A 492 9.34 46.15 -18.52
C ASP A 492 10.53 45.20 -18.80
N ALA A 493 11.76 45.70 -18.73
CA ALA A 493 12.96 44.89 -18.94
C ALA A 493 13.20 43.92 -17.79
N PHE A 494 12.91 44.36 -16.56
CA PHE A 494 12.98 43.53 -15.38
C PHE A 494 11.96 42.38 -15.44
N VAL A 495 10.69 42.69 -15.73
CA VAL A 495 9.62 41.68 -15.86
C VAL A 495 9.91 40.68 -16.98
N GLU A 496 10.37 41.16 -18.14
CA GLU A 496 10.72 40.28 -19.26
C GLU A 496 11.91 39.38 -18.92
N GLY A 497 12.89 39.90 -18.17
CA GLY A 497 14.01 39.11 -17.65
C GLY A 497 13.58 38.00 -16.71
N VAL A 498 12.70 38.29 -15.74
CA VAL A 498 12.18 37.26 -14.83
C VAL A 498 11.30 36.26 -15.58
N ARG A 499 10.43 36.72 -16.49
CA ARG A 499 9.60 35.87 -17.33
C ARG A 499 10.42 34.90 -18.16
N SER A 500 11.43 35.38 -18.87
CA SER A 500 12.30 34.56 -19.70
C SER A 500 13.01 33.46 -18.87
N ARG A 501 13.40 33.78 -17.64
CA ARG A 501 13.99 32.80 -16.70
C ARG A 501 12.98 31.77 -16.19
N LEU A 502 11.71 32.14 -16.00
CA LEU A 502 10.65 31.21 -15.61
C LEU A 502 10.22 30.31 -16.77
N ASP A 503 10.00 30.88 -17.96
CA ASP A 503 9.62 30.15 -19.17
C ASP A 503 10.73 29.16 -19.61
N SER A 504 11.99 29.41 -19.24
CA SER A 504 13.14 28.53 -19.49
C SER A 504 13.47 27.57 -18.34
N ALA A 505 12.81 27.69 -17.19
CA ALA A 505 12.95 26.74 -16.09
C ALA A 505 12.20 25.45 -16.46
N THR A 506 12.91 24.52 -17.11
CA THR A 506 12.36 23.20 -17.44
C THR A 506 11.89 22.52 -16.15
N PRO A 507 10.69 21.91 -16.15
CA PRO A 507 10.34 20.98 -15.07
C PRO A 507 11.41 19.89 -15.05
N GLU A 508 12.13 19.78 -13.94
CA GLU A 508 12.74 18.48 -13.62
C GLU A 508 11.61 17.48 -13.46
N LYS A 509 11.82 16.26 -13.94
CA LYS A 509 10.84 15.17 -13.99
C LYS A 509 10.13 14.98 -12.64
N ALA A 510 9.02 15.68 -12.46
CA ALA A 510 8.11 15.51 -11.34
C ALA A 510 6.72 15.87 -11.86
N GLY A 511 6.22 15.02 -12.75
CA GLY A 511 4.83 15.05 -13.18
C GLY A 511 3.97 14.54 -12.03
N LEU A 512 3.61 15.42 -11.09
CA LEU A 512 2.47 15.18 -10.23
C LEU A 512 1.27 14.92 -11.15
N VAL A 513 0.83 13.66 -11.18
CA VAL A 513 -0.41 13.09 -11.72
C VAL A 513 -0.07 11.85 -12.57
N ASN A 514 -0.46 10.68 -12.08
CA ASN A 514 -0.93 9.57 -12.91
C ASN A 514 -1.77 8.61 -12.04
N ALA A 515 -3.01 9.00 -11.74
CA ALA A 515 -4.04 8.05 -11.35
C ALA A 515 -4.65 7.49 -12.64
N SER A 516 -4.25 6.27 -13.01
CA SER A 516 -4.82 5.52 -14.14
C SER A 516 -6.34 5.39 -14.00
N PHE A 517 -7.06 6.07 -14.90
CA PHE A 517 -8.51 6.05 -15.06
C PHE A 517 -8.98 4.67 -15.51
N LEU A 518 -9.91 4.07 -14.76
CA LEU A 518 -10.89 3.17 -15.37
C LEU A 518 -12.09 4.06 -15.65
N GLU A 519 -12.45 4.31 -16.91
CA GLU A 519 -13.77 4.90 -17.22
C GLU A 519 -14.87 3.90 -16.86
N VAL A 520 -16.03 4.38 -16.39
CA VAL A 520 -17.14 3.49 -16.03
C VAL A 520 -17.60 2.80 -17.31
N ALA A 521 -17.59 1.48 -17.34
CA ALA A 521 -18.20 0.73 -18.44
C ALA A 521 -19.71 1.00 -18.47
N GLU A 522 -20.25 1.36 -19.64
CA GLU A 522 -21.70 1.43 -19.85
C GLU A 522 -22.34 0.05 -19.60
N PRO A 523 -23.49 -0.03 -18.90
CA PRO A 523 -24.16 -1.30 -18.63
C PRO A 523 -24.46 -2.07 -19.91
N LEU A 524 -24.21 -3.38 -19.91
CA LEU A 524 -24.41 -4.19 -21.09
C LEU A 524 -25.89 -4.54 -21.32
N PRO A 525 -26.32 -4.71 -22.58
CA PRO A 525 -27.66 -5.20 -22.90
C PRO A 525 -27.95 -6.55 -22.22
N ALA A 526 -29.15 -6.67 -21.63
CA ALA A 526 -29.55 -7.84 -20.85
C ALA A 526 -29.67 -9.15 -21.66
N ASP A 527 -29.71 -9.07 -22.99
CA ASP A 527 -29.78 -10.22 -23.90
C ASP A 527 -28.42 -10.89 -24.17
N ILE A 528 -27.32 -10.27 -23.75
CA ILE A 528 -25.99 -10.91 -23.77
C ILE A 528 -25.99 -12.07 -22.76
N PRO A 529 -25.64 -13.31 -23.19
CA PRO A 529 -25.58 -14.47 -22.31
C PRO A 529 -24.57 -14.30 -21.18
N ILE A 530 -24.92 -14.81 -19.99
CA ILE A 530 -24.02 -14.87 -18.84
C ILE A 530 -23.28 -16.21 -18.89
N SER A 531 -21.96 -16.18 -18.97
CA SER A 531 -21.11 -17.36 -18.83
C SER A 531 -21.13 -17.84 -17.38
N ARG A 532 -21.30 -19.15 -17.19
CA ARG A 532 -21.34 -19.83 -15.88
C ARG A 532 -20.39 -21.03 -15.82
N GLU A 533 -19.56 -21.18 -16.84
CA GLU A 533 -18.62 -22.29 -16.99
C GLU A 533 -17.26 -21.73 -17.38
N ARG A 534 -16.19 -22.48 -17.10
CA ARG A 534 -14.83 -22.14 -17.54
C ARG A 534 -14.65 -22.56 -19.01
N PRO A 535 -14.45 -21.63 -19.95
CA PRO A 535 -14.15 -21.99 -21.33
C PRO A 535 -12.80 -22.69 -21.44
N VAL A 536 -12.65 -23.58 -22.42
CA VAL A 536 -11.35 -24.15 -22.77
C VAL A 536 -10.64 -23.19 -23.71
N VAL A 537 -9.48 -22.68 -23.30
CA VAL A 537 -8.63 -21.77 -24.07
C VAL A 537 -7.25 -22.37 -24.25
N ASP A 538 -6.64 -22.18 -25.42
CA ASP A 538 -5.24 -22.57 -25.69
C ASP A 538 -4.32 -21.37 -25.47
N PHE A 539 -4.35 -20.80 -24.27
CA PHE A 539 -3.53 -19.68 -23.84
C PHE A 539 -3.16 -19.88 -22.37
N PRO A 540 -2.00 -19.39 -21.92
CA PRO A 540 -1.66 -19.36 -20.50
C PRO A 540 -2.76 -18.67 -19.68
N VAL A 541 -3.06 -19.22 -18.50
CA VAL A 541 -3.98 -18.64 -17.52
C VAL A 541 -3.28 -18.57 -16.16
N PRO A 542 -3.45 -17.48 -15.39
CA PRO A 542 -2.90 -17.37 -14.05
C PRO A 542 -3.55 -18.41 -13.11
N ASP A 543 -2.72 -19.15 -12.38
CA ASP A 543 -3.14 -20.15 -11.38
C ASP A 543 -2.90 -19.67 -9.95
N GLU A 544 -2.18 -18.57 -9.76
CA GLU A 544 -1.84 -17.99 -8.47
C GLU A 544 -3.05 -17.53 -7.66
N PHE A 545 -4.21 -17.30 -8.30
CA PHE A 545 -5.47 -16.93 -7.64
C PHE A 545 -6.45 -18.12 -7.48
N GLY A 546 -5.98 -19.34 -7.73
CA GLY A 546 -6.77 -20.57 -7.65
C GLY A 546 -7.87 -20.68 -8.72
N GLU A 547 -8.85 -21.54 -8.47
CA GLU A 547 -9.89 -21.90 -9.45
C GLU A 547 -10.67 -20.69 -9.98
N ILE A 548 -10.97 -19.71 -9.11
CA ILE A 548 -11.68 -18.50 -9.52
C ILE A 548 -10.85 -17.64 -10.48
N GLY A 549 -9.53 -17.51 -10.26
CA GLY A 549 -8.64 -16.80 -11.16
C GLY A 549 -8.61 -17.43 -12.55
N GLU A 550 -8.41 -18.75 -12.59
CA GLU A 550 -8.41 -19.52 -13.82
C GLU A 550 -9.76 -19.44 -14.57
N TYR A 551 -10.87 -19.44 -13.83
CA TYR A 551 -12.22 -19.28 -14.36
C TYR A 551 -12.43 -17.91 -15.00
N VAL A 552 -12.05 -16.83 -14.31
CA VAL A 552 -12.18 -15.46 -14.84
C VAL A 552 -11.26 -15.29 -16.05
N ALA A 553 -9.97 -15.64 -15.95
CA ALA A 553 -9.00 -15.49 -17.02
C ALA A 553 -9.44 -16.20 -18.32
N ALA A 554 -9.88 -17.46 -18.21
CA ALA A 554 -10.34 -18.22 -19.37
C ALA A 554 -11.59 -17.59 -20.02
N ASN A 555 -12.49 -17.02 -19.22
CA ASN A 555 -13.65 -16.29 -19.74
C ASN A 555 -13.24 -14.99 -20.46
N LEU A 556 -12.27 -14.25 -19.92
CA LEU A 556 -11.75 -13.03 -20.53
C LEU A 556 -11.05 -13.33 -21.86
N ILE A 557 -10.18 -14.34 -21.91
CA ILE A 557 -9.50 -14.77 -23.14
C ILE A 557 -10.52 -15.22 -24.22
N ALA A 558 -11.60 -15.88 -23.80
CA ALA A 558 -12.67 -16.30 -24.70
C ALA A 558 -13.53 -15.14 -25.24
N GLY A 559 -13.37 -13.92 -24.71
CA GLY A 559 -14.15 -12.75 -25.11
C GLY A 559 -15.58 -12.73 -24.53
N ASN A 560 -15.84 -13.47 -23.45
CA ASN A 560 -17.15 -13.46 -22.80
C ASN A 560 -17.38 -12.09 -22.16
N ARG A 561 -18.55 -11.50 -22.43
CA ARG A 561 -18.89 -10.14 -21.99
C ARG A 561 -19.66 -10.08 -20.68
N ARG A 562 -20.23 -11.19 -20.23
CA ARG A 562 -20.92 -11.29 -18.94
C ARG A 562 -20.53 -12.60 -18.27
N ILE A 563 -19.98 -12.55 -17.07
CA ILE A 563 -19.36 -13.68 -16.37
C ILE A 563 -19.96 -13.74 -14.96
N ASP A 564 -20.55 -14.88 -14.60
CA ASP A 564 -21.10 -15.12 -13.26
C ASP A 564 -19.95 -15.34 -12.27
N MET A 565 -19.67 -14.35 -11.41
CA MET A 565 -18.57 -14.39 -10.44
C MET A 565 -18.86 -15.36 -9.29
N ASP A 566 -20.14 -15.66 -9.03
CA ASP A 566 -20.56 -16.59 -7.99
C ASP A 566 -20.62 -18.04 -8.48
N ALA A 567 -20.17 -18.33 -9.71
CA ALA A 567 -20.14 -19.68 -10.27
C ALA A 567 -19.04 -20.54 -9.63
N VAL A 568 -18.00 -19.90 -9.09
CA VAL A 568 -16.88 -20.50 -8.37
C VAL A 568 -16.72 -19.74 -7.05
N ALA A 569 -16.28 -20.40 -5.98
CA ALA A 569 -16.08 -19.74 -4.70
C ALA A 569 -14.99 -18.66 -4.82
N ASN A 570 -15.35 -17.40 -4.50
CA ASN A 570 -14.41 -16.29 -4.49
C ASN A 570 -14.05 -15.87 -3.05
N PRO A 571 -12.86 -16.21 -2.54
CA PRO A 571 -12.41 -15.77 -1.22
C PRO A 571 -11.95 -14.30 -1.18
N PHE A 572 -11.84 -13.63 -2.33
CA PHE A 572 -11.29 -12.28 -2.47
C PHE A 572 -12.37 -11.24 -2.75
N SER A 573 -11.99 -9.96 -2.73
CA SER A 573 -12.79 -8.90 -3.34
C SER A 573 -12.96 -9.14 -4.84
N ASP A 574 -14.17 -8.97 -5.37
CA ASP A 574 -14.44 -9.17 -6.79
C ASP A 574 -13.61 -8.22 -7.67
N ARG A 575 -13.48 -6.95 -7.25
CA ARG A 575 -12.70 -5.95 -8.00
C ARG A 575 -11.21 -6.27 -8.01
N GLU A 576 -10.63 -6.55 -6.84
CA GLU A 576 -9.19 -6.81 -6.72
C GLU A 576 -8.79 -8.06 -7.49
N LEU A 577 -9.62 -9.12 -7.42
CA LEU A 577 -9.42 -10.32 -8.21
C LEU A 577 -9.47 -10.02 -9.71
N VAL A 578 -10.46 -9.27 -10.17
CA VAL A 578 -10.59 -8.96 -11.61
C VAL A 578 -9.44 -8.10 -12.11
N GLU A 579 -9.01 -7.08 -11.37
CA GLU A 579 -7.84 -6.26 -11.74
C GLU A 579 -6.55 -7.11 -11.78
N ALA A 580 -6.33 -7.94 -10.76
CA ALA A 580 -5.18 -8.85 -10.70
C ALA A 580 -5.18 -9.84 -11.87
N VAL A 581 -6.32 -10.49 -12.14
CA VAL A 581 -6.46 -11.44 -13.24
C VAL A 581 -6.26 -10.75 -14.59
N ILE A 582 -6.80 -9.56 -14.82
CA ILE A 582 -6.58 -8.80 -16.06
C ILE A 582 -5.08 -8.53 -16.24
N SER A 583 -4.41 -8.03 -15.20
CA SER A 583 -2.98 -7.69 -15.25
C SER A 583 -2.07 -8.90 -15.47
N GLN A 584 -2.45 -10.09 -14.99
CA GLN A 584 -1.70 -11.32 -15.20
C GLN A 584 -2.14 -12.11 -16.45
N THR A 585 -3.09 -11.58 -17.23
CA THR A 585 -3.62 -12.23 -18.45
C THR A 585 -3.42 -11.36 -19.69
N PRO A 586 -2.20 -11.29 -20.26
CA PRO A 586 -1.86 -10.44 -21.41
C PRO A 586 -2.74 -10.63 -22.67
N TYR A 587 -3.36 -11.81 -22.79
CA TYR A 587 -4.23 -12.17 -23.93
C TYR A 587 -5.70 -11.76 -23.76
N ALA A 588 -6.08 -11.19 -22.61
CA ALA A 588 -7.47 -10.85 -22.31
C ALA A 588 -7.98 -9.62 -23.09
N TYR A 589 -7.10 -8.66 -23.42
CA TYR A 589 -7.44 -7.43 -24.16
C TYR A 589 -8.73 -6.73 -23.69
N VAL A 590 -8.94 -6.72 -22.38
CA VAL A 590 -10.09 -6.06 -21.74
C VAL A 590 -9.97 -4.56 -21.94
N GLY A 591 -11.06 -3.92 -22.40
CA GLY A 591 -11.14 -2.48 -22.52
C GLY A 591 -11.66 -1.84 -21.23
N GLN A 592 -12.88 -2.20 -20.83
CA GLN A 592 -13.49 -1.77 -19.57
C GLN A 592 -14.26 -2.92 -18.92
N TYR A 593 -14.52 -2.79 -17.62
CA TYR A 593 -15.38 -3.71 -16.90
C TYR A 593 -16.21 -3.00 -15.84
N SER A 594 -17.30 -3.63 -15.41
CA SER A 594 -18.15 -3.22 -14.30
C SER A 594 -18.78 -4.45 -13.64
N PHE A 595 -19.43 -4.25 -12.49
CA PHE A 595 -20.18 -5.30 -11.82
C PHE A 595 -21.68 -4.99 -11.83
N ALA A 596 -22.49 -6.00 -12.11
CA ALA A 596 -23.93 -5.94 -12.04
C ALA A 596 -24.47 -7.02 -11.09
N SER A 597 -25.52 -6.68 -10.34
CA SER A 597 -26.28 -7.69 -9.59
C SER A 597 -27.41 -8.20 -10.48
N VAL A 598 -27.38 -9.50 -10.79
CA VAL A 598 -28.39 -10.17 -11.65
C VAL A 598 -28.94 -11.36 -10.89
N ASP A 599 -30.24 -11.33 -10.59
CA ASP A 599 -30.92 -12.37 -9.80
C ASP A 599 -30.24 -12.67 -8.46
N GLY A 600 -29.69 -11.63 -7.81
CA GLY A 600 -28.99 -11.75 -6.54
C GLY A 600 -27.56 -12.31 -6.64
N ARG A 601 -27.01 -12.41 -7.85
CA ARG A 601 -25.63 -12.86 -8.10
C ARG A 601 -24.77 -11.75 -8.66
N THR A 602 -23.48 -11.75 -8.36
CA THR A 602 -22.51 -10.84 -8.94
C THR A 602 -22.14 -11.30 -10.35
N VAL A 603 -22.33 -10.41 -11.33
CA VAL A 603 -21.95 -10.62 -12.73
C VAL A 603 -20.91 -9.57 -13.11
N LEU A 604 -19.75 -10.02 -13.55
CA LEU A 604 -18.73 -9.19 -14.19
C LEU A 604 -19.17 -8.90 -15.64
N GLU A 605 -19.34 -7.63 -15.97
CA GLU A 605 -19.64 -7.15 -17.31
C GLU A 605 -18.38 -6.57 -17.94
N VAL A 606 -18.04 -6.99 -19.16
CA VAL A 606 -16.77 -6.69 -19.83
C VAL A 606 -17.03 -6.13 -21.22
N SER A 607 -16.37 -5.02 -21.54
CA SER A 607 -16.21 -4.50 -22.89
C SER A 607 -14.80 -4.80 -23.40
N TYR A 608 -14.72 -5.14 -24.68
CA TYR A 608 -13.46 -5.34 -25.39
C TYR A 608 -13.34 -4.26 -26.45
N ASP A 609 -12.13 -3.71 -26.59
CA ASP A 609 -11.85 -2.71 -27.63
C ASP A 609 -11.75 -3.35 -29.04
N LEU A 610 -11.70 -4.68 -29.09
CA LEU A 610 -11.63 -5.48 -30.29
C LEU A 610 -12.93 -6.27 -30.51
N GLU A 611 -13.38 -6.33 -31.75
CA GLU A 611 -14.41 -7.28 -32.15
C GLU A 611 -13.90 -8.73 -31.99
N PRO A 612 -14.78 -9.71 -31.70
CA PRO A 612 -14.35 -11.07 -31.33
C PRO A 612 -13.41 -11.77 -32.33
N ASP A 613 -13.63 -11.58 -33.65
CA ASP A 613 -12.77 -12.17 -34.68
C ASP A 613 -11.39 -11.48 -34.73
N ALA A 614 -11.34 -10.16 -34.54
CA ALA A 614 -10.10 -9.40 -34.52
C ALA A 614 -9.29 -9.69 -33.25
N MET A 615 -9.97 -9.86 -32.11
CA MET A 615 -9.36 -10.29 -30.85
C MET A 615 -8.66 -11.64 -31.02
N ARG A 616 -9.36 -12.64 -31.59
CA ARG A 616 -8.79 -13.97 -31.85
C ARG A 616 -7.60 -13.93 -32.80
N ASP A 617 -7.70 -13.23 -33.93
CA ASP A 617 -6.59 -13.07 -34.87
C ASP A 617 -5.35 -12.45 -34.20
N LEU A 618 -5.55 -11.40 -33.39
CA LEU A 618 -4.46 -10.75 -32.69
C LEU A 618 -3.82 -11.65 -31.63
N GLN A 619 -4.62 -12.37 -30.84
CA GLN A 619 -4.13 -13.34 -29.85
C GLN A 619 -3.26 -14.42 -30.53
N GLU A 620 -3.74 -15.01 -31.62
CA GLU A 620 -3.04 -16.06 -32.37
C GLU A 620 -1.70 -15.55 -32.94
N ARG A 621 -1.69 -14.39 -33.61
CA ARG A 621 -0.48 -13.80 -34.18
C ARG A 621 0.53 -13.41 -33.13
N THR A 622 0.07 -12.84 -32.02
CA THR A 622 0.92 -12.46 -30.88
C THR A 622 1.58 -13.70 -30.28
N ARG A 623 0.82 -14.78 -30.04
CA ARG A 623 1.34 -16.03 -29.50
C ARG A 623 2.26 -16.77 -30.47
N GLU A 624 1.95 -16.79 -31.77
CA GLU A 624 2.83 -17.36 -32.79
C GLU A 624 4.20 -16.66 -32.79
N LYS A 625 4.19 -15.33 -32.71
CA LYS A 625 5.42 -14.54 -32.64
C LYS A 625 6.18 -14.79 -31.33
N ALA A 626 5.49 -14.81 -30.18
CA ALA A 626 6.11 -15.12 -28.88
C ALA A 626 6.82 -16.48 -28.90
N ARG A 627 6.15 -17.53 -29.38
CA ARG A 627 6.73 -18.87 -29.54
C ARG A 627 7.94 -18.90 -30.45
N ALA A 628 7.89 -18.15 -31.56
CA ALA A 628 9.01 -18.05 -32.47
C ALA A 628 10.24 -17.39 -31.80
N VAL A 629 10.01 -16.37 -30.98
CA VAL A 629 11.06 -15.69 -30.19
C VAL A 629 11.65 -16.64 -29.14
N VAL A 630 10.81 -17.29 -28.35
CA VAL A 630 11.26 -18.27 -27.33
C VAL A 630 12.10 -19.36 -28.00
N ALA A 631 11.66 -19.92 -29.14
CA ALA A 631 12.41 -20.92 -29.89
C ALA A 631 13.74 -20.41 -30.48
N GLU A 632 13.87 -19.10 -30.72
CA GLU A 632 15.09 -18.47 -31.22
C GLU A 632 16.16 -18.34 -30.12
N VAL A 633 15.75 -17.89 -28.93
CA VAL A 633 16.69 -17.45 -27.88
C VAL A 633 16.86 -18.46 -26.75
N VAL A 634 15.86 -19.31 -26.49
CA VAL A 634 15.90 -20.34 -25.45
C VAL A 634 16.50 -21.62 -25.99
N ARG A 635 17.53 -22.13 -25.30
CA ARG A 635 18.24 -23.36 -25.64
C ARG A 635 18.14 -24.36 -24.51
N GLU A 636 18.19 -25.64 -24.86
CA GLU A 636 18.20 -26.73 -23.87
C GLU A 636 19.37 -26.55 -22.87
N GLY A 637 19.05 -26.61 -21.58
CA GLY A 637 20.03 -26.50 -20.49
C GLY A 637 20.34 -25.09 -20.00
N MET A 638 19.66 -24.05 -20.49
CA MET A 638 19.74 -22.71 -19.90
C MET A 638 19.10 -22.68 -18.51
N SER A 639 19.67 -21.90 -17.59
CA SER A 639 19.05 -21.63 -16.29
C SER A 639 17.86 -20.68 -16.46
N GLU A 640 16.91 -20.67 -15.53
CA GLU A 640 15.76 -19.74 -15.53
C GLU A 640 16.23 -18.28 -15.65
N ARG A 641 17.28 -17.91 -14.90
CA ARG A 641 17.94 -16.59 -15.00
C ARG A 641 18.49 -16.32 -16.40
N ASP A 642 19.16 -17.28 -17.04
CA ASP A 642 19.71 -17.09 -18.38
C ASP A 642 18.61 -17.03 -19.45
N ILE A 643 17.51 -17.75 -19.26
CA ILE A 643 16.31 -17.64 -20.10
C ILE A 643 15.73 -16.24 -19.98
N ALA A 644 15.48 -15.76 -18.75
CA ALA A 644 14.96 -14.41 -18.50
C ALA A 644 15.86 -13.33 -19.11
N LEU A 645 17.19 -13.47 -18.98
CA LEU A 645 18.16 -12.55 -19.59
C LEU A 645 18.09 -12.58 -21.12
N ALA A 646 17.99 -13.76 -21.74
CA ALA A 646 17.91 -13.88 -23.19
C ALA A 646 16.61 -13.30 -23.76
N LEU A 647 15.50 -13.41 -23.04
CA LEU A 647 14.23 -12.76 -23.39
C LEU A 647 14.34 -11.24 -23.28
N ASN A 648 14.90 -10.74 -22.18
CA ASN A 648 15.16 -9.31 -21.98
C ASN A 648 16.07 -8.75 -23.09
N ASP A 649 17.18 -9.41 -23.39
CA ASP A 649 18.13 -8.99 -24.44
C ASP A 649 17.50 -9.02 -25.83
N TRP A 650 16.59 -9.96 -26.09
CA TRP A 650 15.84 -9.97 -27.34
C TRP A 650 14.92 -8.75 -27.43
N MET A 651 14.20 -8.42 -26.37
CA MET A 651 13.29 -7.27 -26.38
C MET A 651 14.03 -5.94 -26.56
N THR A 652 15.09 -5.69 -25.80
CA THR A 652 15.91 -4.46 -25.91
C THR A 652 16.62 -4.35 -27.26
N GLY A 653 16.80 -5.46 -27.99
CA GLY A 653 17.33 -5.47 -29.35
C GLY A 653 16.28 -5.30 -30.46
N ASN A 654 14.98 -5.43 -30.15
CA ASN A 654 13.90 -5.52 -31.16
C ASN A 654 12.74 -4.55 -30.94
N ALA A 655 12.75 -3.75 -29.87
CA ALA A 655 11.75 -2.74 -29.57
C ALA A 655 12.35 -1.33 -29.46
N VAL A 656 11.50 -0.32 -29.57
CA VAL A 656 11.83 1.08 -29.26
C VAL A 656 10.70 1.67 -28.43
N TYR A 657 11.04 2.45 -27.41
CA TYR A 657 10.06 3.14 -26.58
C TYR A 657 9.21 4.13 -27.38
N ASP A 658 7.88 4.01 -27.29
CA ASP A 658 6.93 4.88 -28.00
C ASP A 658 6.61 6.16 -27.22
N TYR A 659 7.55 7.10 -27.27
CA TYR A 659 7.37 8.43 -26.66
C TYR A 659 6.16 9.19 -27.24
N ALA A 660 5.85 9.01 -28.53
CA ALA A 660 4.76 9.73 -29.17
C ALA A 660 3.39 9.25 -28.64
N ALA A 661 3.20 7.94 -28.53
CA ALA A 661 2.01 7.38 -27.89
C ALA A 661 1.91 7.83 -26.43
N PHE A 662 2.99 7.75 -25.67
CA PHE A 662 3.01 8.20 -24.27
C PHE A 662 2.60 9.67 -24.12
N GLU A 663 3.21 10.58 -24.87
CA GLU A 663 2.95 12.02 -24.79
C GLU A 663 1.53 12.40 -25.26
N ASN A 664 0.97 11.68 -26.24
CA ASN A 664 -0.40 11.93 -26.73
C ASN A 664 -1.46 11.40 -25.76
N VAL A 665 -1.20 10.28 -25.09
CA VAL A 665 -2.12 9.64 -24.15
C VAL A 665 -2.05 10.27 -22.76
N ALA A 666 -0.89 10.76 -22.32
CA ALA A 666 -0.75 11.40 -21.00
C ALA A 666 -1.82 12.47 -20.67
N PRO A 667 -2.16 13.42 -21.55
CA PRO A 667 -3.21 14.40 -21.27
C PRO A 667 -4.64 13.85 -21.41
N ASN A 668 -4.82 12.69 -22.04
CA ASN A 668 -6.12 12.02 -22.19
C ASN A 668 -5.96 10.49 -22.19
N PRO A 669 -5.93 9.85 -21.01
CA PRO A 669 -5.66 8.43 -20.88
C PRO A 669 -6.66 7.51 -21.59
N SER A 670 -7.87 7.99 -21.89
CA SER A 670 -8.85 7.24 -22.71
C SER A 670 -8.33 6.88 -24.10
N LEU A 671 -7.38 7.66 -24.64
CA LEU A 671 -6.73 7.40 -25.93
C LEU A 671 -5.84 6.15 -25.90
N ALA A 672 -5.43 5.66 -24.73
CA ALA A 672 -4.65 4.42 -24.61
C ALA A 672 -5.38 3.22 -25.23
N ARG A 673 -6.70 3.29 -25.39
CA ARG A 673 -7.54 2.25 -25.99
C ARG A 673 -7.88 2.49 -27.47
N ASP A 674 -7.53 3.66 -28.01
CA ASP A 674 -7.73 3.94 -29.44
C ASP A 674 -6.88 2.95 -30.26
N PRO A 675 -7.42 2.34 -31.33
CA PRO A 675 -6.64 1.48 -32.22
C PRO A 675 -5.31 2.09 -32.70
N GLU A 676 -5.17 3.42 -32.74
CA GLU A 676 -3.91 4.12 -33.02
C GLU A 676 -2.84 3.85 -31.95
N TYR A 677 -3.20 3.83 -30.66
CA TYR A 677 -2.25 3.77 -29.53
C TYR A 677 -2.28 2.45 -28.75
N ALA A 678 -3.36 1.66 -28.86
CA ALA A 678 -3.59 0.49 -28.00
C ALA A 678 -2.46 -0.54 -28.01
N HIS A 679 -1.79 -0.72 -29.15
CA HIS A 679 -0.65 -1.63 -29.24
C HIS A 679 0.49 -1.25 -28.29
N ALA A 680 0.67 0.03 -27.94
CA ALA A 680 1.78 0.47 -27.10
C ALA A 680 1.68 -0.01 -25.64
N TRP A 681 0.48 -0.37 -25.15
CA TRP A 681 0.25 -0.91 -23.81
C TRP A 681 -0.05 -2.42 -23.80
N ARG A 682 0.15 -3.11 -24.93
CA ARG A 682 -0.21 -4.53 -25.10
C ARG A 682 0.99 -5.34 -25.60
N PRO A 683 0.95 -6.69 -25.49
CA PRO A 683 2.05 -7.52 -25.95
C PRO A 683 2.32 -7.46 -27.46
N ASP A 684 1.34 -7.06 -28.28
CA ASP A 684 1.52 -6.89 -29.73
C ASP A 684 2.39 -5.67 -30.08
N GLY A 685 2.57 -4.72 -29.16
CA GLY A 685 3.44 -3.54 -29.36
C GLY A 685 4.88 -3.94 -29.64
N VAL A 686 5.51 -4.68 -28.72
CA VAL A 686 6.88 -5.17 -28.94
C VAL A 686 6.92 -6.29 -30.00
N LEU A 687 6.01 -7.26 -29.92
CA LEU A 687 6.10 -8.47 -30.74
C LEU A 687 5.80 -8.21 -32.24
N LEU A 688 4.83 -7.34 -32.54
CA LEU A 688 4.35 -7.12 -33.91
C LEU A 688 4.64 -5.72 -34.44
N ALA A 689 4.52 -4.66 -33.62
CA ALA A 689 4.77 -3.29 -34.05
C ALA A 689 6.24 -2.86 -33.91
N GLY A 690 6.98 -3.46 -32.97
CA GLY A 690 8.34 -3.06 -32.61
C GLY A 690 8.41 -1.79 -31.77
N THR A 691 7.28 -1.30 -31.25
CA THR A 691 7.18 -0.10 -30.43
C THR A 691 6.17 -0.28 -29.31
N ALA A 692 6.53 0.15 -28.09
CA ALA A 692 5.66 0.07 -26.92
C ALA A 692 6.08 1.07 -25.84
N VAL A 693 5.23 1.28 -24.83
CA VAL A 693 5.59 1.93 -23.57
C VAL A 693 5.77 0.89 -22.46
N CYS A 694 6.04 1.32 -21.23
CA CYS A 694 6.36 0.43 -20.11
C CYS A 694 5.37 -0.73 -19.92
N GLY A 695 4.06 -0.47 -20.02
CA GLY A 695 3.03 -1.51 -19.96
C GLY A 695 3.19 -2.57 -21.06
N GLY A 696 3.37 -2.16 -22.32
CA GLY A 696 3.55 -3.10 -23.43
C GLY A 696 4.86 -3.89 -23.37
N TYR A 697 5.93 -3.30 -22.82
CA TYR A 697 7.16 -4.02 -22.51
C TYR A 697 6.89 -5.09 -21.44
N ALA A 698 6.33 -4.72 -20.29
CA ALA A 698 6.12 -5.66 -19.19
C ALA A 698 5.12 -6.78 -19.52
N GLU A 699 4.07 -6.48 -20.29
CA GLU A 699 3.12 -7.46 -20.85
C GLU A 699 3.82 -8.43 -21.82
N THR A 700 4.70 -7.92 -22.68
CA THR A 700 5.45 -8.77 -23.62
C THR A 700 6.41 -9.69 -22.90
N PHE A 701 7.11 -9.18 -21.88
CA PHE A 701 8.03 -10.01 -21.10
C PHE A 701 7.27 -11.12 -20.36
N LYS A 702 6.10 -10.81 -19.78
CA LYS A 702 5.19 -11.82 -19.21
C LYS A 702 4.80 -12.89 -20.24
N VAL A 703 4.35 -12.50 -21.43
CA VAL A 703 4.01 -13.44 -22.52
C VAL A 703 5.18 -14.34 -22.90
N LEU A 704 6.38 -13.78 -23.06
CA LEU A 704 7.57 -14.53 -23.44
C LEU A 704 8.01 -15.48 -22.31
N SER A 705 7.93 -15.04 -21.06
CA SER A 705 8.21 -15.85 -19.88
C SER A 705 7.25 -17.02 -19.74
N ASP A 706 5.94 -16.80 -19.92
CA ASP A 706 4.93 -17.86 -19.85
C ASP A 706 5.17 -18.93 -20.92
N GLU A 707 5.45 -18.52 -22.17
CA GLU A 707 5.76 -19.46 -23.25
C GLU A 707 7.12 -20.17 -23.05
N ALA A 708 8.03 -19.57 -22.27
CA ALA A 708 9.30 -20.19 -21.86
C ALA A 708 9.19 -21.05 -20.58
N GLY A 709 8.04 -21.03 -19.90
CA GLY A 709 7.81 -21.75 -18.64
C GLY A 709 8.50 -21.13 -17.43
N LEU A 710 8.69 -19.82 -17.42
CA LEU A 710 9.19 -19.07 -16.27
C LEU A 710 8.05 -18.51 -15.43
N ASP A 711 8.12 -18.68 -14.12
CA ASP A 711 7.22 -18.02 -13.18
C ASP A 711 7.51 -16.52 -13.16
N THR A 712 6.65 -15.73 -13.80
CA THR A 712 6.81 -14.28 -13.94
C THR A 712 5.48 -13.59 -13.68
N VAL A 713 5.50 -12.48 -12.95
CA VAL A 713 4.33 -11.63 -12.72
C VAL A 713 4.53 -10.25 -13.34
N TYR A 714 3.46 -9.70 -13.90
CA TYR A 714 3.37 -8.30 -14.25
C TYR A 714 3.19 -7.47 -12.99
N VAL A 715 3.89 -6.33 -12.90
CA VAL A 715 3.89 -5.47 -11.72
C VAL A 715 3.54 -4.04 -12.11
N LEU A 716 2.69 -3.43 -11.29
CA LEU A 716 2.37 -2.00 -11.35
C LEU A 716 2.97 -1.27 -10.16
N GLY A 717 3.34 -0.02 -10.39
CA GLY A 717 3.83 0.86 -9.35
C GLY A 717 4.05 2.27 -9.86
N MET A 718 4.90 3.00 -9.16
CA MET A 718 5.27 4.36 -9.46
C MET A 718 6.78 4.44 -9.66
N VAL A 719 7.20 5.34 -10.55
CA VAL A 719 8.56 5.87 -10.57
C VAL A 719 8.46 7.35 -10.29
N GLY A 720 8.88 7.75 -9.08
CA GLY A 720 8.62 9.07 -8.54
C GLY A 720 7.11 9.36 -8.50
N THR A 721 6.60 10.15 -9.45
CA THR A 721 5.18 10.55 -9.51
C THR A 721 4.43 9.99 -10.73
N VAL A 722 5.10 9.17 -11.54
CA VAL A 722 4.57 8.63 -12.80
C VAL A 722 4.28 7.15 -12.64
N GLY A 723 3.07 6.71 -13.00
CA GLY A 723 2.73 5.28 -13.06
C GLY A 723 3.66 4.53 -14.01
N HIS A 724 4.15 3.38 -13.56
CA HIS A 724 5.12 2.55 -14.28
C HIS A 724 4.79 1.06 -14.15
N ALA A 725 5.29 0.27 -15.10
CA ALA A 725 5.07 -1.16 -15.15
C ALA A 725 6.38 -1.91 -15.44
N TRP A 726 6.57 -3.02 -14.75
CA TRP A 726 7.74 -3.92 -14.88
C TRP A 726 7.35 -5.35 -14.53
N ASN A 727 8.31 -6.25 -14.37
CA ASN A 727 8.04 -7.64 -13.99
C ASN A 727 8.86 -8.07 -12.78
N LYS A 728 8.37 -9.12 -12.12
CA LYS A 728 9.18 -9.95 -11.24
C LYS A 728 9.20 -11.38 -11.76
N THR A 729 10.36 -12.01 -11.74
CA THR A 729 10.53 -13.41 -12.18
C THR A 729 11.19 -14.21 -11.07
N TYR A 730 10.70 -15.43 -10.88
CA TYR A 730 11.19 -16.35 -9.87
C TYR A 730 12.26 -17.28 -10.43
N TRP A 731 13.38 -17.41 -9.72
CA TRP A 731 14.37 -18.47 -9.91
C TRP A 731 15.20 -18.66 -8.64
N ASP A 732 15.83 -19.83 -8.50
CA ASP A 732 16.68 -20.18 -7.35
C ASP A 732 16.03 -19.93 -5.97
N GLY A 733 14.70 -20.06 -5.89
CA GLY A 733 13.97 -19.88 -4.64
C GLY A 733 13.55 -18.44 -4.33
N GLN A 734 13.81 -17.48 -5.22
CA GLN A 734 13.68 -16.04 -4.96
C GLN A 734 13.05 -15.30 -6.14
N TRP A 735 12.28 -14.25 -5.84
CA TRP A 735 11.78 -13.30 -6.84
C TRP A 735 12.82 -12.21 -7.12
N TRP A 736 12.83 -11.73 -8.36
CA TRP A 736 13.77 -10.71 -8.81
C TRP A 736 13.08 -9.69 -9.71
N VAL A 737 13.41 -8.41 -9.52
CA VAL A 737 12.89 -7.32 -10.36
C VAL A 737 13.59 -7.33 -11.72
N ILE A 738 12.78 -7.22 -12.77
CA ILE A 738 13.22 -7.03 -14.15
C ILE A 738 12.39 -5.89 -14.77
N ASP A 739 13.05 -4.79 -15.12
CA ASP A 739 12.45 -3.72 -15.91
C ASP A 739 13.03 -3.71 -17.32
N THR A 740 12.37 -4.42 -18.24
CA THR A 740 12.78 -4.50 -19.64
C THR A 740 12.76 -3.14 -20.35
N THR A 741 11.95 -2.20 -19.88
CA THR A 741 11.82 -0.86 -20.47
C THR A 741 13.07 -0.04 -20.19
N TRP A 742 13.57 -0.08 -18.96
CA TRP A 742 14.75 0.69 -18.57
C TRP A 742 16.04 -0.06 -18.88
N ASN A 743 15.98 -1.38 -19.05
CA ASN A 743 17.07 -2.16 -19.65
C ASN A 743 17.27 -1.85 -21.14
N ASP A 744 16.28 -1.27 -21.84
CA ASP A 744 16.37 -0.73 -23.20
C ASP A 744 17.07 0.64 -23.25
N THR A 745 18.12 0.80 -22.45
CA THR A 745 18.94 2.01 -22.38
C THR A 745 20.42 1.66 -22.33
N THR A 746 21.30 2.68 -22.35
CA THR A 746 22.75 2.48 -22.22
C THR A 746 23.24 3.10 -20.91
N PRO A 747 23.93 2.34 -20.04
CA PRO A 747 24.29 0.93 -20.19
C PRO A 747 23.10 -0.02 -20.05
N ALA A 748 23.13 -1.15 -20.76
CA ALA A 748 22.03 -2.12 -20.78
C ALA A 748 21.98 -2.96 -19.48
N ASN A 749 20.78 -3.43 -19.15
CA ASN A 749 20.52 -4.43 -18.10
C ASN A 749 20.82 -3.99 -16.65
N GLU A 750 20.78 -2.69 -16.36
CA GLU A 750 20.99 -2.19 -15.00
C GLU A 750 19.85 -2.54 -14.02
N LEU A 751 18.64 -2.80 -14.53
CA LEU A 751 17.47 -3.23 -13.77
C LEU A 751 17.13 -4.69 -14.11
N PHE A 752 18.13 -5.51 -14.39
CA PHE A 752 17.97 -6.96 -14.52
C PHE A 752 18.40 -7.64 -13.22
N ALA A 753 17.49 -8.39 -12.61
CA ALA A 753 17.76 -9.20 -11.43
C ALA A 753 18.23 -8.39 -10.20
N ILE A 754 17.50 -7.32 -9.88
CA ILE A 754 17.75 -6.48 -8.69
C ILE A 754 16.70 -6.75 -7.60
N SER A 755 16.98 -6.33 -6.37
CA SER A 755 15.99 -6.35 -5.29
C SER A 755 15.03 -5.16 -5.37
N ASP A 756 13.87 -5.27 -4.72
CA ASP A 756 12.91 -4.20 -4.48
C ASP A 756 13.58 -3.00 -3.80
N ALA A 757 14.49 -3.25 -2.84
CA ALA A 757 15.24 -2.19 -2.17
C ALA A 757 16.19 -1.46 -3.15
N GLU A 758 16.88 -2.20 -4.02
CA GLU A 758 17.73 -1.59 -5.05
C GLU A 758 16.90 -0.83 -6.10
N ALA A 759 15.74 -1.36 -6.50
CA ALA A 759 14.82 -0.73 -7.42
C ALA A 759 14.28 0.59 -6.84
N LEU A 760 13.86 0.59 -5.57
CA LEU A 760 13.38 1.79 -4.90
C LEU A 760 14.49 2.81 -4.67
N ASP A 761 15.58 2.43 -3.99
CA ASP A 761 16.59 3.38 -3.51
C ASP A 761 17.42 4.01 -4.64
N ARG A 762 17.61 3.29 -5.75
CA ARG A 762 18.45 3.75 -6.87
C ARG A 762 17.65 4.26 -8.06
N TRP A 763 16.42 3.77 -8.25
CA TRP A 763 15.64 3.98 -9.46
C TRP A 763 14.24 4.54 -9.20
N GLU A 764 13.86 4.73 -7.93
CA GLU A 764 12.57 5.25 -7.48
C GLU A 764 11.38 4.34 -7.82
N HIS A 765 11.61 3.05 -8.10
CA HIS A 765 10.55 2.06 -8.36
C HIS A 765 9.83 1.70 -7.06
N GLU A 766 8.69 2.32 -6.85
CA GLU A 766 7.81 2.05 -5.73
C GLU A 766 6.69 1.10 -6.15
N LEU A 767 6.64 -0.06 -5.49
CA LEU A 767 5.66 -1.11 -5.76
C LEU A 767 4.24 -0.70 -5.35
N SER A 768 3.27 -0.82 -6.25
CA SER A 768 1.86 -0.67 -5.86
C SER A 768 1.40 -1.88 -5.05
N PRO A 769 0.61 -1.70 -3.98
CA PRO A 769 0.05 -2.81 -3.21
C PRO A 769 -1.17 -3.48 -3.88
N SER A 770 -1.64 -3.00 -5.04
CA SER A 770 -2.88 -3.48 -5.67
C SER A 770 -2.85 -3.40 -7.19
N ARG A 771 -3.98 -3.75 -7.82
CA ARG A 771 -4.25 -3.79 -9.28
C ARG A 771 -3.50 -4.87 -10.08
N TRP A 772 -2.29 -5.25 -9.68
CA TRP A 772 -1.54 -6.33 -10.36
C TRP A 772 -1.62 -7.67 -9.63
N THR A 773 -1.93 -7.68 -8.33
CA THR A 773 -2.17 -8.87 -7.51
C THR A 773 -3.18 -8.56 -6.39
N ILE A 774 -3.65 -9.57 -5.68
CA ILE A 774 -4.42 -9.39 -4.43
C ILE A 774 -3.51 -8.76 -3.36
N PRO A 775 -3.96 -7.72 -2.62
CA PRO A 775 -3.13 -7.03 -1.62
C PRO A 775 -2.47 -7.94 -0.58
N SER A 776 -3.18 -8.95 -0.03
CA SER A 776 -2.58 -9.92 0.91
C SER A 776 -1.44 -10.75 0.31
N MET A 777 -1.42 -10.90 -1.02
CA MET A 777 -0.45 -11.73 -1.74
C MET A 777 0.80 -10.96 -2.14
N VAL A 778 0.82 -9.62 -2.06
CA VAL A 778 1.98 -8.80 -2.51
C VAL A 778 3.30 -9.27 -1.90
N ALA A 779 3.30 -9.58 -0.59
CA ALA A 779 4.49 -9.99 0.14
C ALA A 779 5.10 -11.31 -0.35
N GLN A 780 4.33 -12.17 -1.04
CA GLN A 780 4.86 -13.42 -1.59
C GLN A 780 5.83 -13.21 -2.75
N TYR A 781 5.79 -12.01 -3.36
CA TYR A 781 6.64 -11.60 -4.46
C TYR A 781 7.81 -10.70 -4.00
N ALA A 782 8.08 -10.65 -2.69
CA ALA A 782 9.19 -9.88 -2.15
C ALA A 782 10.53 -10.44 -2.65
N THR A 783 11.43 -9.56 -3.05
CA THR A 783 12.80 -9.93 -3.39
C THR A 783 13.67 -10.10 -2.14
N PRO A 784 14.90 -10.66 -2.27
CA PRO A 784 15.84 -10.86 -1.16
C PRO A 784 16.30 -9.59 -0.44
#